data_AF-A0A2V4CYD0-F1
#
_entry.id   AF-A0A2V4CYD0-F1
#
_cell.length_a   1.000
_cell.length_b   1.000
_cell.length_c   1.000
_cell.angle_alpha   90.00
_cell.angle_beta   90.00
_cell.angle_gamma   90.00
#
_symmetry.space_group_name_H-M   'P 1'
#
loop_
_entity.id
_entity.type
_entity.pdbx_description
1 polymer ?
#
loop_
_entity_poly.entity_id
_entity_poly.type
_entity_poly.pdbx_seq_one_letter_code
_entity_poly.pdbx_strand_id
1 'polypeptide(L)'
;MFGLGIDLIIVMGVLIAAYMAWNIGANDVANAMGTSVGSGALTLKRAIVVAAVFEFAGAVFFGSHVTDTIRKGVLDFGGSDFSYELSQELMYGFMGALLAAAIWLTIATKYGLPVSTTHSIVGGVIGMGLYIQTDSVNWGKVMEIVMSWIISPLLGGIIAYLSFTLIKRVIMNHDDPVERTRKIAPLLALPTFFVLGLALQFKGLKGFYSNLDAKGIIDKSLWLPPNDGTTFNPFVEGAWIPLNSLLVALALGVFASMVLWQILRRYEFKEEGYAGVERVFVWLQIITACYVAFAHGANDVANAIGPMAAIYEIATSATGTLSSDQVDVPIGLLLLGGAGITIGVATWGYKVMDTIGKKITHITPSRGFAAEFGAATTVLVFSMPFLAVPISTTHTLVGAVVGVGLAGGASAVDFRVFGKIAASWVASLPVAGIGAVIFVILFAGNPTNVAIVTLLSFGITAYVVTRPTIEELLPERSLVVSETPDPLPAVPGVGATPFELFHDHAMAVERTVDCMLDAVTAAVEGRDPSEHIAATVSAELEADGIKAELRDEVGLGVRITIGRENFLYMISRQDRIADYAQNVAEQLSFRPLFDNEEAKTNLMKMAKAVVATVSRYEDTAEQLKNLSHSGFTAKEKRTLHRLIREVNQLEHHADEVERDSAAFVFSEGDDEPLAAMHMYRVLQRLDDVANACEMAANAFLPIVLV
;
A
#
# COMPACT_ATOMS: atom_id res chain seq x y z
N MET A 1 23.51 25.69 42.77
CA MET A 1 22.12 25.64 42.25
C MET A 1 22.03 25.58 40.72
N PHE A 2 23.14 25.82 39.98
CA PHE A 2 23.16 25.80 38.50
C PHE A 2 23.16 24.40 37.84
N GLY A 3 23.48 23.31 38.55
CA GLY A 3 23.55 21.96 37.95
C GLY A 3 22.18 21.29 37.70
N LEU A 4 21.26 21.38 38.66
CA LEU A 4 19.96 20.67 38.61
C LEU A 4 19.03 21.13 37.46
N GLY A 5 19.13 22.38 37.03
CA GLY A 5 18.28 22.93 35.96
C GLY A 5 18.72 22.49 34.56
N ILE A 6 20.04 22.47 34.30
CA ILE A 6 20.62 22.08 33.01
C ILE A 6 20.43 20.57 32.78
N ASP A 7 20.68 19.76 33.81
CA ASP A 7 20.45 18.32 33.75
C ASP A 7 18.97 18.00 33.43
N LEU A 8 18.04 18.77 34.01
CA LEU A 8 16.61 18.60 33.76
C LEU A 8 16.23 18.96 32.31
N ILE A 9 16.79 20.04 31.74
CA ILE A 9 16.53 20.41 30.34
C ILE A 9 17.03 19.33 29.38
N ILE A 10 18.23 18.79 29.60
CA ILE A 10 18.78 17.72 28.77
C ILE A 10 17.89 16.48 28.84
N VAL A 11 17.49 16.06 30.05
CA VAL A 11 16.59 14.91 30.24
C VAL A 11 15.26 15.12 29.52
N MET A 12 14.65 16.30 29.67
CA MET A 12 13.39 16.63 29.01
C MET A 12 13.53 16.73 27.49
N GLY A 13 14.62 17.31 26.99
CA GLY A 13 14.93 17.40 25.57
C GLY A 13 15.09 16.02 24.94
N VAL A 14 15.86 15.13 25.58
CA VAL A 14 16.02 13.73 25.15
C VAL A 14 14.67 13.02 25.11
N LEU A 15 13.83 13.19 26.13
CA LEU A 15 12.51 12.56 26.20
C LEU A 15 11.55 13.08 25.12
N ILE A 16 11.53 14.39 24.86
CA ILE A 16 10.73 14.99 23.78
C ILE A 16 11.24 14.54 22.41
N ALA A 17 12.56 14.51 22.20
CA ALA A 17 13.17 14.07 20.96
C ALA A 17 12.93 12.57 20.69
N ALA A 18 13.00 11.74 21.73
CA ALA A 18 12.65 10.32 21.63
C ALA A 18 11.17 10.12 21.27
N TYR A 19 10.28 10.94 21.84
CA TYR A 19 8.85 10.92 21.50
C TYR A 19 8.58 11.37 20.06
N MET A 20 9.30 12.39 19.58
CA MET A 20 9.25 12.80 18.17
C MET A 20 9.77 11.70 17.25
N ALA A 21 10.91 11.08 17.58
CA ALA A 21 11.49 9.96 16.84
C ALA A 21 10.53 8.75 16.76
N TRP A 22 9.87 8.41 17.87
CA TRP A 22 8.81 7.40 17.89
C TRP A 22 7.66 7.75 16.94
N ASN A 23 7.21 9.00 16.93
CA ASN A 23 6.17 9.45 16.01
C ASN A 23 6.59 9.41 14.53
N ILE A 24 7.86 9.71 14.24
CA ILE A 24 8.42 9.59 12.88
C ILE A 24 8.30 8.14 12.40
N GLY A 25 8.79 7.17 13.19
CA GLY A 25 8.66 5.76 12.82
C GLY A 25 7.21 5.26 12.77
N ALA A 26 6.33 5.77 13.63
CA ALA A 26 4.93 5.36 13.66
C ALA A 26 4.11 5.90 12.46
N ASN A 27 4.41 7.11 11.96
CA ASN A 27 3.68 7.71 10.85
C ASN A 27 4.32 7.40 9.49
N ASP A 28 5.63 7.58 9.38
CA ASP A 28 6.29 7.70 8.09
C ASP A 28 6.79 6.38 7.52
N VAL A 29 6.81 5.30 8.29
CA VAL A 29 7.19 3.97 7.79
C VAL A 29 6.28 3.49 6.64
N ALA A 30 5.05 3.99 6.60
CA ALA A 30 4.13 3.77 5.50
C ALA A 30 4.67 4.31 4.16
N ASN A 31 5.57 5.29 4.19
CA ASN A 31 6.23 5.86 3.03
C ASN A 31 7.22 4.90 2.35
N ALA A 32 7.75 3.93 3.10
CA ALA A 32 8.64 2.91 2.58
C ALA A 32 7.93 1.57 2.37
N MET A 33 7.06 1.20 3.31
CA MET A 33 6.50 -0.15 3.38
C MET A 33 5.00 -0.23 3.10
N GLY A 34 4.27 0.89 3.05
CA GLY A 34 2.82 0.89 2.89
C GLY A 34 2.37 0.23 1.57
N THR A 35 3.07 0.51 0.47
CA THR A 35 2.86 -0.13 -0.85
C THR A 35 3.24 -1.60 -0.84
N SER A 36 4.28 -1.99 -0.10
CA SER A 36 4.73 -3.39 -0.01
C SER A 36 3.78 -4.25 0.82
N VAL A 37 3.20 -3.68 1.89
CA VAL A 37 2.16 -4.34 2.70
C VAL A 37 0.83 -4.36 1.93
N GLY A 38 0.45 -3.25 1.30
CA GLY A 38 -0.79 -3.13 0.53
C GLY A 38 -0.89 -4.05 -0.68
N SER A 39 0.26 -4.37 -1.30
CA SER A 39 0.35 -5.31 -2.43
C SER A 39 0.45 -6.78 -2.05
N GLY A 40 0.57 -7.09 -0.76
CA GLY A 40 0.89 -8.45 -0.31
C GLY A 40 2.34 -8.89 -0.56
N ALA A 41 3.21 -8.03 -1.09
CA ALA A 41 4.63 -8.34 -1.29
C ALA A 41 5.36 -8.65 0.03
N LEU A 42 5.00 -7.95 1.11
CA LEU A 42 5.46 -8.23 2.47
C LEU A 42 4.28 -8.31 3.43
N THR A 43 4.37 -9.26 4.36
CA THR A 43 3.48 -9.25 5.53
C THR A 43 3.84 -8.07 6.44
N LEU A 44 2.85 -7.55 7.17
CA LEU A 44 3.05 -6.43 8.10
C LEU A 44 4.22 -6.68 9.09
N LYS A 45 4.29 -7.88 9.68
CA LYS A 45 5.37 -8.24 10.61
C LYS A 45 6.75 -8.15 9.96
N ARG A 46 6.89 -8.60 8.72
CA ARG A 46 8.15 -8.54 7.98
C ARG A 46 8.49 -7.13 7.55
N ALA A 47 7.50 -6.39 7.06
CA ALA A 47 7.65 -4.98 6.74
C ALA A 47 8.16 -4.18 7.95
N ILE A 48 7.62 -4.44 9.15
CA ILE A 48 8.10 -3.85 10.40
C ILE A 48 9.56 -4.21 10.67
N VAL A 49 9.96 -5.49 10.57
CA VAL A 49 11.34 -5.93 10.82
C VAL A 49 12.32 -5.32 9.80
N VAL A 50 11.95 -5.35 8.51
CA VAL A 50 12.78 -4.79 7.44
C VAL A 50 12.92 -3.28 7.62
N ALA A 51 11.82 -2.56 7.82
CA ALA A 51 11.86 -1.12 8.07
C ALA A 51 12.68 -0.79 9.32
N ALA A 52 12.48 -1.49 10.43
CA ALA A 52 13.26 -1.30 11.65
C ALA A 52 14.77 -1.40 11.38
N VAL A 53 15.22 -2.43 10.64
CA VAL A 53 16.65 -2.62 10.34
C VAL A 53 17.17 -1.51 9.42
N PHE A 54 16.47 -1.23 8.31
CA PHE A 54 16.96 -0.28 7.30
C PHE A 54 16.84 1.18 7.76
N GLU A 55 15.74 1.57 8.42
CA GLU A 55 15.59 2.91 8.98
C GLU A 55 16.57 3.16 10.12
N PHE A 56 16.78 2.19 11.02
CA PHE A 56 17.80 2.31 12.06
C PHE A 56 19.20 2.48 11.46
N ALA A 57 19.56 1.64 10.47
CA ALA A 57 20.84 1.73 9.80
C ALA A 57 21.02 3.08 9.09
N GLY A 58 19.99 3.56 8.37
CA GLY A 58 19.99 4.87 7.74
C GLY A 58 20.19 6.00 8.75
N ALA A 59 19.41 5.99 9.83
CA ALA A 59 19.43 7.01 10.87
C ALA A 59 20.79 7.09 11.58
N VAL A 60 21.36 5.94 11.99
CA VAL A 60 22.57 5.89 12.81
C VAL A 60 23.83 6.13 11.99
N PHE A 61 23.95 5.49 10.83
CA PHE A 61 25.19 5.55 10.04
C PHE A 61 25.25 6.80 9.15
N PHE A 62 24.11 7.38 8.78
CA PHE A 62 24.05 8.41 7.75
C PHE A 62 23.22 9.66 8.12
N GLY A 63 22.57 9.69 9.30
CA GLY A 63 21.73 10.81 9.72
C GLY A 63 22.45 12.08 10.19
N SER A 64 23.73 12.00 10.55
CA SER A 64 24.49 13.13 11.12
C SER A 64 24.67 14.35 10.20
N HIS A 65 24.49 14.19 8.90
CA HIS A 65 24.78 15.22 7.89
C HIS A 65 23.53 15.93 7.34
N VAL A 66 22.32 15.52 7.78
CA VAL A 66 21.04 16.08 7.33
C VAL A 66 20.48 17.09 8.34
N THR A 67 20.93 17.04 9.59
CA THR A 67 20.51 17.86 10.74
C THR A 67 20.68 19.37 10.55
N ASP A 68 21.64 19.83 9.73
CA ASP A 68 21.91 21.25 9.53
C ASP A 68 20.81 22.02 8.78
N THR A 69 20.02 21.34 7.96
CA THR A 69 19.10 21.97 6.99
C THR A 69 17.88 22.61 7.65
N ILE A 70 17.36 22.01 8.74
CA ILE A 70 16.14 22.47 9.42
C ILE A 70 16.41 23.72 10.26
N ARG A 71 17.61 23.84 10.81
CA ARG A 71 18.02 24.98 11.66
C ARG A 71 18.36 26.22 10.81
N LYS A 72 19.21 26.07 9.79
CA LYS A 72 19.76 27.22 9.03
C LYS A 72 18.86 27.69 7.86
N GLY A 73 17.89 26.88 7.42
CA GLY A 73 17.10 27.17 6.22
C GLY A 73 15.81 27.96 6.45
N VAL A 74 15.23 27.93 7.66
CA VAL A 74 13.89 28.47 7.96
C VAL A 74 13.94 29.72 8.83
N LEU A 75 14.88 29.78 9.78
CA LEU A 75 15.07 30.91 10.68
C LEU A 75 16.42 31.58 10.44
N ASP A 76 16.42 32.90 10.33
CA ASP A 76 17.58 33.77 10.25
C ASP A 76 17.49 34.83 11.34
N PHE A 77 18.37 34.74 12.34
CA PHE A 77 18.39 35.67 13.48
C PHE A 77 19.35 36.84 13.31
N GLY A 78 19.92 37.04 12.11
CA GLY A 78 20.69 38.24 11.76
C GLY A 78 21.88 38.52 12.68
N GLY A 79 22.94 37.71 12.59
CA GLY A 79 24.20 37.93 13.32
C GLY A 79 25.09 36.68 13.33
N SER A 80 26.40 36.85 13.44
CA SER A 80 27.36 35.73 13.57
C SER A 80 27.45 35.17 14.99
N ASP A 81 26.94 35.92 15.98
CA ASP A 81 26.99 35.56 17.41
C ASP A 81 25.58 35.53 17.98
N PHE A 82 25.15 34.36 18.47
CA PHE A 82 23.90 34.23 19.22
C PHE A 82 24.14 34.72 20.66
N SER A 83 23.37 35.72 21.11
CA SER A 83 23.41 36.13 22.52
C SER A 83 22.98 34.98 23.44
N TYR A 84 23.38 35.06 24.71
CA TYR A 84 22.96 34.07 25.71
C TYR A 84 21.43 34.03 25.81
N GLU A 85 20.78 35.19 25.89
CA GLU A 85 19.32 35.29 26.01
C GLU A 85 18.61 34.65 24.81
N LEU A 86 19.04 34.98 23.59
CA LEU A 86 18.46 34.41 22.37
C LEU A 86 18.69 32.90 22.31
N SER A 87 19.88 32.43 22.70
CA SER A 87 20.17 30.99 22.75
C SER A 87 19.24 30.26 23.72
N GLN A 88 18.98 30.83 24.91
CA GLN A 88 18.05 30.24 25.86
C GLN A 88 16.61 30.22 25.29
N GLU A 89 16.16 31.30 24.67
CA GLU A 89 14.83 31.34 24.02
C GLU A 89 14.69 30.31 22.90
N LEU A 90 15.72 30.15 22.07
CA LEU A 90 15.79 29.14 21.02
C LEU A 90 15.73 27.72 21.59
N MET A 91 16.41 27.46 22.70
CA MET A 91 16.39 26.16 23.37
C MET A 91 14.96 25.78 23.77
N TYR A 92 14.24 26.66 24.49
CA TYR A 92 12.84 26.42 24.86
C TYR A 92 11.91 26.38 23.64
N GLY A 93 12.21 27.20 22.62
CA GLY A 93 11.55 27.19 21.33
C GLY A 93 11.58 25.84 20.64
N PHE A 94 12.78 25.26 20.49
CA PHE A 94 12.96 23.96 19.83
C PHE A 94 12.29 22.83 20.62
N MET A 95 12.31 22.89 21.96
CA MET A 95 11.56 21.93 22.79
C MET A 95 10.05 22.03 22.54
N GLY A 96 9.52 23.25 22.42
CA GLY A 96 8.10 23.49 22.13
C GLY A 96 7.71 23.04 20.73
N ALA A 97 8.56 23.30 19.73
CA ALA A 97 8.37 22.87 18.35
C ALA A 97 8.36 21.33 18.22
N LEU A 98 9.32 20.64 18.85
CA LEU A 98 9.36 19.18 18.86
C LEU A 98 8.13 18.59 19.55
N LEU A 99 7.73 19.11 20.72
CA LEU A 99 6.59 18.60 21.47
C LEU A 99 5.27 18.80 20.70
N ALA A 100 5.08 19.98 20.08
CA ALA A 100 3.89 20.27 19.28
C ALA A 100 3.80 19.37 18.04
N ALA A 101 4.90 19.23 17.30
CA ALA A 101 4.97 18.35 16.13
C ALA A 101 4.69 16.90 16.53
N ALA A 102 5.30 16.40 17.60
CA ALA A 102 5.12 15.02 18.07
C ALA A 102 3.66 14.74 18.48
N ILE A 103 3.02 15.65 19.23
CA ILE A 103 1.61 15.48 19.64
C ILE A 103 0.69 15.45 18.41
N TRP A 104 0.90 16.36 17.45
CA TRP A 104 0.12 16.36 16.22
C TRP A 104 0.28 15.05 15.44
N LEU A 105 1.52 14.57 15.27
CA LEU A 105 1.81 13.30 14.61
C LEU A 105 1.16 12.11 15.33
N THR A 106 1.14 12.09 16.67
CA THR A 106 0.48 11.02 17.42
C THR A 106 -1.02 10.99 17.15
N ILE A 107 -1.66 12.16 17.16
CA ILE A 107 -3.08 12.30 16.86
C ILE A 107 -3.36 11.86 15.42
N ALA A 108 -2.57 12.33 14.45
CA ALA A 108 -2.72 11.93 13.04
C ALA A 108 -2.56 10.42 12.84
N THR A 109 -1.53 9.83 13.47
CA THR A 109 -1.24 8.38 13.40
C THR A 109 -2.37 7.55 14.01
N LYS A 110 -3.00 8.03 15.10
CA LYS A 110 -4.18 7.36 15.68
C LYS A 110 -5.27 7.16 14.63
N TYR A 111 -5.56 8.20 13.85
CA TYR A 111 -6.58 8.19 12.80
C TYR A 111 -6.07 7.58 11.48
N GLY A 112 -4.88 6.98 11.47
CA GLY A 112 -4.28 6.40 10.28
C GLY A 112 -4.01 7.43 9.17
N LEU A 113 -3.86 8.72 9.52
CA LEU A 113 -3.62 9.80 8.55
C LEU A 113 -2.12 9.90 8.26
N PRO A 114 -1.68 9.67 7.00
CA PRO A 114 -0.31 9.91 6.60
C PRO A 114 -0.03 11.41 6.53
N VAL A 115 0.80 11.89 7.44
CA VAL A 115 1.14 13.30 7.62
C VAL A 115 2.65 13.49 7.42
N SER A 116 3.07 14.70 7.05
CA SER A 116 4.47 15.04 6.91
C SER A 116 5.11 15.44 8.25
N THR A 117 6.08 14.66 8.70
CA THR A 117 6.91 15.00 9.87
C THR A 117 7.72 16.27 9.63
N THR A 118 8.33 16.41 8.46
CA THR A 118 9.07 17.61 8.03
C THR A 118 8.20 18.87 8.10
N HIS A 119 6.95 18.81 7.66
CA HIS A 119 6.05 19.97 7.71
C HIS A 119 5.60 20.30 9.14
N SER A 120 5.39 19.27 9.96
CA SER A 120 5.03 19.45 11.37
C SER A 120 6.15 20.16 12.11
N ILE A 121 7.41 19.73 11.94
CA ILE A 121 8.55 20.39 12.61
C ILE A 121 8.83 21.78 12.03
N VAL A 122 8.77 21.97 10.70
CA VAL A 122 8.92 23.30 10.08
C VAL A 122 7.83 24.26 10.57
N GLY A 123 6.57 23.81 10.67
CA GLY A 123 5.49 24.60 11.25
C GLY A 123 5.76 25.02 12.69
N GLY A 124 6.25 24.08 13.52
CA GLY A 124 6.66 24.36 14.89
C GLY A 124 7.81 25.37 14.98
N VAL A 125 8.84 25.22 14.14
CA VAL A 125 10.00 26.10 14.05
C VAL A 125 9.59 27.51 13.59
N ILE A 126 8.71 27.64 12.60
CA ILE A 126 8.14 28.94 12.19
C ILE A 126 7.35 29.56 13.34
N GLY A 127 6.53 28.77 14.04
CA GLY A 127 5.74 29.22 15.18
C GLY A 127 6.59 29.81 16.30
N MET A 128 7.63 29.09 16.75
CA MET A 128 8.56 29.62 17.76
C MET A 128 9.32 30.84 17.24
N GLY A 129 9.72 30.86 15.96
CA GLY A 129 10.44 31.97 15.36
C GLY A 129 9.62 33.25 15.38
N LEU A 130 8.36 33.18 14.95
CA LEU A 130 7.42 34.31 15.01
C LEU A 130 7.18 34.83 16.44
N TYR A 131 7.26 33.95 17.44
CA TYR A 131 7.10 34.35 18.85
C TYR A 131 8.34 35.02 19.41
N ILE A 132 9.53 34.47 19.13
CA ILE A 132 10.82 35.01 19.61
C ILE A 132 11.13 36.33 18.91
N GLN A 133 11.13 36.31 17.57
CA GLN A 133 11.44 37.46 16.74
C GLN A 133 10.70 37.33 15.40
N THR A 134 9.69 38.19 15.18
CA THR A 134 8.85 38.15 13.97
C THR A 134 9.63 38.22 12.65
N ASP A 135 10.74 38.96 12.63
CA ASP A 135 11.57 39.14 11.43
C ASP A 135 12.53 37.97 11.18
N SER A 136 12.57 36.98 12.08
CA SER A 136 13.48 35.83 11.95
C SER A 136 13.05 34.82 10.89
N VAL A 137 11.81 34.87 10.42
CA VAL A 137 11.28 33.89 9.47
C VAL A 137 11.62 34.29 8.03
N ASN A 138 12.34 33.42 7.31
CA ASN A 138 12.60 33.62 5.90
C ASN A 138 11.37 33.27 5.05
N TRP A 139 10.51 34.25 4.79
CA TRP A 139 9.28 34.07 4.01
C TRP A 139 9.51 33.60 2.57
N GLY A 140 10.67 33.91 1.98
CA GLY A 140 11.05 33.38 0.66
C GLY A 140 11.20 31.87 0.69
N LYS A 141 11.94 31.35 1.68
CA LYS A 141 12.11 29.90 1.88
C LYS A 141 10.82 29.22 2.30
N VAL A 142 9.99 29.86 3.14
CA VAL A 142 8.65 29.32 3.47
C VAL A 142 7.80 29.18 2.21
N MET A 143 7.82 30.15 1.29
CA MET A 143 7.07 30.07 0.04
C MET A 143 7.57 28.94 -0.88
N GLU A 144 8.89 28.75 -0.99
CA GLU A 144 9.46 27.59 -1.71
C GLU A 144 8.95 26.26 -1.14
N ILE A 145 8.92 26.13 0.19
CA ILE A 145 8.40 24.95 0.89
C ILE A 145 6.92 24.73 0.53
N VAL A 146 6.07 25.77 0.63
CA VAL A 146 4.64 25.67 0.30
C VAL A 146 4.43 25.25 -1.16
N MET A 147 5.18 25.81 -2.10
CA MET A 147 5.08 25.43 -3.52
C MET A 147 5.43 23.96 -3.75
N SER A 148 6.42 23.44 -3.01
CA SER A 148 6.79 22.02 -3.10
C SER A 148 5.65 21.07 -2.72
N TRP A 149 4.68 21.51 -1.90
CA TRP A 149 3.56 20.65 -1.47
C TRP A 149 2.60 20.30 -2.60
N ILE A 150 2.53 21.16 -3.61
CA ILE A 150 1.69 20.95 -4.78
C ILE A 150 2.50 20.21 -5.84
N ILE A 151 3.74 20.65 -6.07
CA ILE A 151 4.56 20.14 -7.18
C ILE A 151 5.07 18.73 -6.90
N SER A 152 5.49 18.41 -5.67
CA SER A 152 6.08 17.09 -5.38
C SER A 152 5.10 15.91 -5.46
N PRO A 153 3.85 15.95 -4.91
CA PRO A 153 2.88 14.87 -5.14
C PRO A 153 2.53 14.74 -6.62
N LEU A 154 2.40 15.87 -7.32
CA LEU A 154 2.02 15.88 -8.74
C LEU A 154 3.11 15.23 -9.58
N LEU A 155 4.37 15.61 -9.36
CA LEU A 155 5.50 15.02 -10.09
C LEU A 155 5.65 13.53 -9.76
N GLY A 156 5.53 13.14 -8.48
CA GLY A 156 5.54 11.74 -8.06
C GLY A 156 4.43 10.93 -8.74
N GLY A 157 3.22 11.49 -8.77
CA GLY A 157 2.06 10.92 -9.46
C GLY A 157 2.27 10.76 -10.95
N ILE A 158 2.80 11.78 -11.64
CA ILE A 158 3.09 11.72 -13.07
C ILE A 158 4.15 10.66 -13.39
N ILE A 159 5.26 10.64 -12.66
CA ILE A 159 6.33 9.66 -12.89
C ILE A 159 5.82 8.24 -12.63
N ALA A 160 5.06 8.03 -11.56
CA ALA A 160 4.50 6.73 -11.22
C ALA A 160 3.46 6.27 -12.25
N TYR A 161 2.56 7.17 -12.69
CA TYR A 161 1.60 6.92 -13.77
C TYR A 161 2.29 6.51 -15.06
N LEU A 162 3.31 7.26 -15.49
CA LEU A 162 4.07 6.97 -16.71
C LEU A 162 4.83 5.65 -16.61
N SER A 163 5.46 5.39 -15.46
CA SER A 163 6.24 4.18 -15.20
C SER A 163 5.34 2.94 -15.23
N PHE A 164 4.20 2.97 -14.54
CA PHE A 164 3.25 1.87 -14.56
C PHE A 164 2.61 1.71 -15.94
N THR A 165 2.28 2.80 -16.63
CA THR A 165 1.74 2.73 -18.00
C THR A 165 2.75 2.10 -18.97
N LEU A 166 4.04 2.38 -18.80
CA LEU A 166 5.12 1.77 -19.57
C LEU A 166 5.21 0.26 -19.29
N ILE A 167 5.23 -0.14 -18.02
CA ILE A 167 5.22 -1.56 -17.61
C ILE A 167 3.99 -2.28 -18.19
N LYS A 168 2.81 -1.66 -18.06
CA LYS A 168 1.55 -2.20 -18.57
C LYS A 168 1.60 -2.40 -20.08
N ARG A 169 2.09 -1.41 -20.83
CA ARG A 169 2.14 -1.44 -22.29
C ARG A 169 3.20 -2.42 -22.82
N VAL A 170 4.36 -2.52 -22.18
CA VAL A 170 5.52 -3.25 -22.69
C VAL A 170 5.57 -4.69 -22.21
N ILE A 171 5.11 -4.97 -20.98
CA ILE A 171 5.13 -6.30 -20.37
C ILE A 171 3.73 -6.89 -20.31
N MET A 172 2.80 -6.23 -19.61
CA MET A 172 1.50 -6.84 -19.27
C MET A 172 0.59 -7.09 -20.47
N ASN A 173 0.56 -6.17 -21.44
CA ASN A 173 -0.26 -6.30 -22.64
C ASN A 173 0.37 -7.22 -23.72
N HIS A 174 1.50 -7.87 -23.44
CA HIS A 174 2.17 -8.76 -24.39
C HIS A 174 1.43 -10.11 -24.49
N ASP A 175 1.60 -10.81 -25.62
CA ASP A 175 0.96 -12.12 -25.84
C ASP A 175 1.45 -13.16 -24.83
N ASP A 176 2.76 -13.14 -24.56
CA ASP A 176 3.43 -13.87 -23.47
C ASP A 176 4.11 -12.89 -22.50
N PRO A 177 3.42 -12.48 -21.42
CA PRO A 177 3.95 -11.52 -20.43
C PRO A 177 5.14 -12.06 -19.62
N VAL A 178 5.19 -13.37 -19.38
CA VAL A 178 6.22 -14.00 -18.52
C VAL A 178 7.57 -13.99 -19.23
N GLU A 179 7.61 -14.46 -20.48
CA GLU A 179 8.84 -14.43 -21.26
C GLU A 179 9.28 -12.99 -21.58
N ARG A 180 8.32 -12.08 -21.75
CA ARG A 180 8.60 -10.64 -21.93
C ARG A 180 9.23 -10.05 -20.67
N THR A 181 8.74 -10.40 -19.49
CA THR A 181 9.31 -9.99 -18.19
C THR A 181 10.75 -10.45 -18.07
N ARG A 182 11.04 -11.73 -18.39
CA ARG A 182 12.41 -12.29 -18.34
C ARG A 182 13.42 -11.48 -19.17
N LYS A 183 13.00 -10.97 -20.34
CA LYS A 183 13.87 -10.20 -21.25
C LYS A 183 13.94 -8.72 -20.92
N ILE A 184 12.81 -8.11 -20.57
CA ILE A 184 12.66 -6.65 -20.56
C ILE A 184 12.64 -6.06 -19.14
N ALA A 185 12.20 -6.79 -18.11
CA ALA A 185 12.18 -6.27 -16.74
C ALA A 185 13.56 -5.80 -16.24
N PRO A 186 14.69 -6.51 -16.54
CA PRO A 186 16.02 -6.01 -16.16
C PRO A 186 16.38 -4.66 -16.77
N LEU A 187 15.97 -4.44 -18.03
CA LEU A 187 16.19 -3.18 -18.72
C LEU A 187 15.30 -2.06 -18.14
N LEU A 188 14.04 -2.37 -17.84
CA LEU A 188 13.12 -1.41 -17.23
C LEU A 188 13.44 -1.08 -15.77
N ALA A 189 14.12 -1.98 -15.05
CA ALA A 189 14.60 -1.74 -13.68
C ALA A 189 15.90 -0.92 -13.64
N LEU A 190 16.64 -0.80 -14.76
CA LEU A 190 17.90 -0.04 -14.80
C LEU A 190 17.72 1.43 -14.38
N PRO A 191 16.74 2.19 -14.92
CA PRO A 191 16.46 3.55 -14.46
C PRO A 191 16.17 3.62 -12.95
N THR A 192 15.49 2.62 -12.41
CA THR A 192 15.24 2.52 -10.96
C THR A 192 16.54 2.38 -10.21
N PHE A 193 17.35 1.35 -10.48
CA PHE A 193 18.61 1.16 -9.78
C PHE A 193 19.59 2.33 -9.96
N PHE A 194 19.57 2.98 -11.12
CA PHE A 194 20.32 4.21 -11.37
C PHE A 194 19.89 5.35 -10.44
N VAL A 195 18.57 5.64 -10.35
CA VAL A 195 18.04 6.67 -9.46
C VAL A 195 18.31 6.34 -8.00
N LEU A 196 18.13 5.09 -7.57
CA LEU A 196 18.47 4.67 -6.20
C LEU A 196 19.98 4.79 -5.94
N GLY A 197 20.83 4.49 -6.92
CA GLY A 197 22.27 4.66 -6.83
C GLY A 197 22.70 6.12 -6.68
N LEU A 198 22.05 7.05 -7.38
CA LEU A 198 22.27 8.49 -7.20
C LEU A 198 21.78 8.96 -5.84
N ALA A 199 20.56 8.58 -5.46
CA ALA A 199 19.98 8.98 -4.19
C ALA A 199 20.76 8.39 -3.00
N LEU A 200 21.32 7.18 -3.12
CA LEU A 200 22.23 6.61 -2.13
C LEU A 200 23.47 7.49 -1.96
N GLN A 201 24.09 7.93 -3.06
CA GLN A 201 25.29 8.75 -3.01
C GLN A 201 25.03 10.14 -2.43
N PHE A 202 23.95 10.79 -2.88
CA PHE A 202 23.67 12.19 -2.53
C PHE A 202 23.03 12.36 -1.16
N LYS A 203 22.31 11.35 -0.67
CA LYS A 203 21.65 11.39 0.63
C LYS A 203 22.32 10.48 1.64
N GLY A 204 22.38 9.19 1.34
CA GLY A 204 22.97 8.21 2.25
C GLY A 204 24.46 8.48 2.47
N LEU A 205 25.28 8.42 1.42
CA LEU A 205 26.74 8.48 1.53
C LEU A 205 27.31 9.90 1.58
N LYS A 206 26.47 10.95 1.70
CA LYS A 206 26.94 12.34 1.77
C LYS A 206 27.99 12.52 2.85
N GLY A 207 27.74 11.97 4.04
CA GLY A 207 28.70 12.04 5.14
C GLY A 207 29.97 11.24 4.95
N PHE A 208 29.90 10.11 4.25
CA PHE A 208 31.07 9.33 3.88
C PHE A 208 32.00 10.13 2.97
N TYR A 209 31.47 10.77 1.93
CA TYR A 209 32.25 11.63 1.04
C TYR A 209 32.84 12.84 1.77
N SER A 210 32.06 13.51 2.62
CA SER A 210 32.56 14.63 3.45
C SER A 210 33.71 14.21 4.38
N ASN A 211 33.63 13.03 4.99
CA ASN A 211 34.69 12.51 5.87
C ASN A 211 35.97 12.16 5.12
N LEU A 212 35.87 11.69 3.86
CA LEU A 212 37.05 11.42 3.02
C LEU A 212 37.70 12.70 2.50
N ASP A 213 36.89 13.72 2.18
CA ASP A 213 37.33 15.08 1.83
C ASP A 213 38.10 15.73 2.98
N ALA A 214 37.55 15.68 4.21
CA ALA A 214 38.23 16.16 5.41
C ALA A 214 39.57 15.46 5.69
N LYS A 215 39.75 14.22 5.22
CA LYS A 215 41.01 13.46 5.30
C LYS A 215 41.95 13.68 4.10
N GLY A 216 41.55 14.48 3.11
CA GLY A 216 42.31 14.76 1.90
C GLY A 216 42.46 13.57 0.94
N ILE A 217 41.59 12.55 1.05
CA ILE A 217 41.67 11.33 0.24
C ILE A 217 40.97 11.54 -1.12
N ILE A 218 39.88 12.29 -1.13
CA ILE A 218 39.09 12.62 -2.32
C ILE A 218 38.74 14.11 -2.30
N ASP A 219 38.33 14.65 -3.44
CA ASP A 219 37.65 15.94 -3.53
C ASP A 219 36.13 15.71 -3.58
N LYS A 220 35.39 16.16 -2.56
CA LYS A 220 33.92 15.94 -2.51
C LYS A 220 33.17 16.57 -3.68
N SER A 221 33.69 17.64 -4.29
CA SER A 221 33.00 18.37 -5.37
C SER A 221 32.83 17.52 -6.64
N LEU A 222 33.67 16.50 -6.79
CA LEU A 222 33.61 15.53 -7.89
C LEU A 222 32.56 14.43 -7.66
N TRP A 223 32.00 14.30 -6.44
CA TRP A 223 31.12 13.20 -6.03
C TRP A 223 29.77 13.65 -5.51
N LEU A 224 29.69 14.85 -4.96
CA LEU A 224 28.47 15.42 -4.41
C LEU A 224 28.09 16.67 -5.20
N PRO A 225 26.79 16.89 -5.41
CA PRO A 225 26.34 18.03 -6.16
C PRO A 225 26.70 19.33 -5.42
N PRO A 226 27.33 20.32 -6.10
CA PRO A 226 27.81 21.54 -5.50
C PRO A 226 26.67 22.48 -5.11
N ASN A 227 26.85 23.25 -4.02
CA ASN A 227 25.83 24.18 -3.52
C ASN A 227 25.54 25.35 -4.49
N ASP A 228 26.52 25.74 -5.30
CA ASP A 228 26.53 26.85 -6.25
C ASP A 228 26.64 26.36 -7.71
N GLY A 229 26.23 25.12 -7.98
CA GLY A 229 26.33 24.55 -9.31
C GLY A 229 25.62 25.41 -10.38
N THR A 230 26.22 25.48 -11.57
CA THR A 230 25.82 26.44 -12.62
C THR A 230 25.30 25.77 -13.89
N THR A 231 25.47 24.45 -14.04
CA THR A 231 25.22 23.77 -15.32
C THR A 231 24.73 22.32 -15.17
N PHE A 232 23.94 21.87 -16.14
CA PHE A 232 23.58 20.45 -16.31
C PHE A 232 24.68 19.64 -17.01
N ASN A 233 25.68 20.29 -17.62
CA ASN A 233 26.72 19.58 -18.36
C ASN A 233 27.66 18.85 -17.38
N PRO A 234 27.67 17.50 -17.35
CA PRO A 234 28.44 16.73 -16.37
C PRO A 234 29.95 16.79 -16.61
N PHE A 235 30.39 17.27 -17.78
CA PHE A 235 31.81 17.37 -18.13
C PHE A 235 32.47 18.68 -17.68
N VAL A 236 31.71 19.57 -17.05
CA VAL A 236 32.17 20.90 -16.63
C VAL A 236 32.16 20.98 -15.10
N GLU A 237 33.14 21.68 -14.53
CA GLU A 237 33.16 22.00 -13.10
C GLU A 237 31.89 22.77 -12.70
N GLY A 238 31.31 22.44 -11.55
CA GLY A 238 30.03 23.03 -11.12
C GLY A 238 28.79 22.36 -11.72
N ALA A 239 28.92 21.16 -12.28
CA ALA A 239 27.77 20.36 -12.73
C ALA A 239 26.82 20.04 -11.57
N TRP A 240 25.51 20.20 -11.78
CA TRP A 240 24.48 19.84 -10.79
C TRP A 240 24.48 18.36 -10.42
N ILE A 241 24.99 17.50 -11.30
CA ILE A 241 25.19 16.08 -11.02
C ILE A 241 26.62 15.74 -11.47
N PRO A 242 27.54 15.48 -10.53
CA PRO A 242 28.93 15.19 -10.88
C PRO A 242 29.07 13.91 -11.72
N LEU A 243 30.03 13.91 -12.65
CA LEU A 243 30.25 12.79 -13.57
C LEU A 243 30.58 11.50 -12.82
N ASN A 244 31.38 11.54 -11.76
CA ASN A 244 31.74 10.32 -11.01
C ASN A 244 30.49 9.67 -10.41
N SER A 245 29.58 10.46 -9.85
CA SER A 245 28.35 9.95 -9.25
C SER A 245 27.41 9.35 -10.29
N LEU A 246 27.33 9.97 -11.48
CA LEU A 246 26.62 9.42 -12.64
C LEU A 246 27.21 8.07 -13.08
N LEU A 247 28.53 7.98 -13.20
CA LEU A 247 29.22 6.77 -13.62
C LEU A 247 29.06 5.65 -12.59
N VAL A 248 29.20 5.94 -11.30
CA VAL A 248 28.98 4.96 -10.22
C VAL A 248 27.53 4.52 -10.17
N ALA A 249 26.55 5.44 -10.26
CA ALA A 249 25.15 5.07 -10.29
C ALA A 249 24.80 4.22 -11.52
N LEU A 250 25.38 4.53 -12.68
CA LEU A 250 25.20 3.75 -13.90
C LEU A 250 25.85 2.36 -13.76
N ALA A 251 27.06 2.27 -13.23
CA ALA A 251 27.74 1.00 -12.99
C ALA A 251 26.96 0.12 -12.02
N LEU A 252 26.47 0.68 -10.91
CA LEU A 252 25.62 -0.01 -9.95
C LEU A 252 24.29 -0.44 -10.58
N GLY A 253 23.67 0.44 -11.39
CA GLY A 253 22.43 0.14 -12.09
C GLY A 253 22.59 -0.99 -13.12
N VAL A 254 23.63 -0.93 -13.94
CA VAL A 254 23.97 -1.98 -14.91
C VAL A 254 24.29 -3.29 -14.20
N PHE A 255 25.06 -3.26 -13.11
CA PHE A 255 25.38 -4.44 -12.31
C PHE A 255 24.12 -5.07 -11.71
N ALA A 256 23.27 -4.28 -11.04
CA ALA A 256 22.02 -4.76 -10.45
C ALA A 256 21.06 -5.31 -11.51
N SER A 257 20.91 -4.63 -12.65
CA SER A 257 20.13 -5.11 -13.79
C SER A 257 20.72 -6.39 -14.41
N MET A 258 22.04 -6.52 -14.49
CA MET A 258 22.70 -7.73 -15.00
C MET A 258 22.49 -8.92 -14.07
N VAL A 259 22.61 -8.70 -12.75
CA VAL A 259 22.31 -9.72 -11.73
C VAL A 259 20.84 -10.13 -11.82
N LEU A 260 19.91 -9.17 -11.88
CA LEU A 260 18.48 -9.44 -12.06
C LEU A 260 18.20 -10.25 -13.33
N TRP A 261 18.83 -9.88 -14.45
CA TRP A 261 18.72 -10.63 -15.71
C TRP A 261 19.24 -12.08 -15.58
N GLN A 262 20.36 -12.29 -14.89
CA GLN A 262 20.92 -13.61 -14.67
C GLN A 262 20.02 -14.48 -13.78
N ILE A 263 19.40 -13.88 -12.75
CA ILE A 263 18.43 -14.55 -11.88
C ILE A 263 17.19 -14.92 -12.68
N LEU A 264 16.56 -13.97 -13.40
CA LEU A 264 15.33 -14.22 -14.16
C LEU A 264 15.51 -15.23 -15.30
N ARG A 265 16.71 -15.32 -15.89
CA ARG A 265 17.03 -16.34 -16.89
C ARG A 265 17.06 -17.76 -16.33
N ARG A 266 17.45 -17.92 -15.06
CA ARG A 266 17.52 -19.22 -14.38
C ARG A 266 16.27 -19.54 -13.57
N TYR A 267 15.37 -18.57 -13.44
CA TYR A 267 14.14 -18.73 -12.70
C TYR A 267 13.09 -19.47 -13.54
N GLU A 268 12.59 -20.59 -13.01
CA GLU A 268 11.46 -21.32 -13.55
C GLU A 268 10.17 -20.75 -12.96
N PHE A 269 9.35 -20.16 -13.83
CA PHE A 269 8.05 -19.63 -13.44
C PHE A 269 7.08 -20.80 -13.27
N LYS A 270 6.57 -20.98 -12.05
CA LYS A 270 5.51 -21.97 -11.75
C LYS A 270 4.12 -21.49 -12.17
N GLU A 271 3.95 -20.19 -12.38
CA GLU A 271 2.69 -19.53 -12.67
C GLU A 271 2.72 -18.93 -14.06
N GLU A 272 1.64 -19.12 -14.81
CA GLU A 272 1.46 -18.55 -16.15
C GLU A 272 0.79 -17.17 -16.09
N GLY A 273 0.89 -16.40 -17.18
CA GLY A 273 0.21 -15.11 -17.31
C GLY A 273 0.69 -14.04 -16.32
N TYR A 274 -0.25 -13.32 -15.71
CA TYR A 274 0.04 -12.13 -14.88
C TYR A 274 0.64 -12.46 -13.52
N ALA A 275 0.26 -13.58 -12.90
CA ALA A 275 0.77 -13.98 -11.60
C ALA A 275 2.30 -14.15 -11.63
N GLY A 276 2.82 -14.79 -12.70
CA GLY A 276 4.26 -14.91 -12.93
C GLY A 276 4.97 -13.56 -13.09
N VAL A 277 4.34 -12.57 -13.72
CA VAL A 277 4.88 -11.21 -13.85
C VAL A 277 4.92 -10.51 -12.51
N GLU A 278 3.82 -10.50 -11.77
CA GLU A 278 3.71 -9.84 -10.46
C GLU A 278 4.70 -10.44 -9.45
N ARG A 279 4.98 -11.75 -9.50
CA ARG A 279 6.01 -12.39 -8.66
C ARG A 279 7.41 -11.79 -8.85
N VAL A 280 7.79 -11.38 -10.05
CA VAL A 280 9.06 -10.67 -10.28
C VAL A 280 9.02 -9.28 -9.64
N PHE A 281 7.89 -8.58 -9.79
CA PHE A 281 7.72 -7.26 -9.20
C PHE A 281 7.66 -7.28 -7.67
N VAL A 282 7.22 -8.37 -7.03
CA VAL A 282 7.36 -8.56 -5.58
C VAL A 282 8.82 -8.38 -5.14
N TRP A 283 9.76 -9.05 -5.81
CA TRP A 283 11.18 -8.94 -5.46
C TRP A 283 11.73 -7.54 -5.71
N LEU A 284 11.38 -6.94 -6.85
CA LEU A 284 11.82 -5.59 -7.19
C LEU A 284 11.29 -4.58 -6.18
N GLN A 285 10.03 -4.72 -5.78
CA GLN A 285 9.39 -3.86 -4.82
C GLN A 285 10.03 -3.99 -3.42
N ILE A 286 10.33 -5.21 -2.97
CA ILE A 286 11.01 -5.39 -1.68
C ILE A 286 12.37 -4.67 -1.67
N ILE A 287 13.12 -4.75 -2.77
CA ILE A 287 14.42 -4.07 -2.89
C ILE A 287 14.25 -2.54 -2.86
N THR A 288 13.29 -2.01 -3.62
CA THR A 288 13.01 -0.56 -3.61
C THR A 288 12.51 -0.08 -2.24
N ALA A 289 11.66 -0.86 -1.56
CA ALA A 289 11.15 -0.55 -0.23
C ALA A 289 12.27 -0.53 0.83
N CYS A 290 13.19 -1.51 0.80
CA CYS A 290 14.37 -1.51 1.69
C CYS A 290 15.23 -0.26 1.50
N TYR A 291 15.43 0.14 0.24
CA TYR A 291 16.17 1.34 -0.09
C TYR A 291 15.46 2.61 0.41
N VAL A 292 14.15 2.72 0.16
CA VAL A 292 13.36 3.88 0.60
C VAL A 292 13.36 3.97 2.12
N ALA A 293 13.21 2.85 2.84
CA ALA A 293 13.31 2.80 4.31
C ALA A 293 14.68 3.29 4.79
N PHE A 294 15.76 2.82 4.18
CA PHE A 294 17.11 3.29 4.53
C PHE A 294 17.29 4.80 4.29
N ALA A 295 16.89 5.28 3.12
CA ALA A 295 17.00 6.70 2.77
C ALA A 295 16.10 7.57 3.65
N HIS A 296 14.93 7.06 4.04
CA HIS A 296 13.98 7.71 4.93
C HIS A 296 14.56 7.85 6.33
N GLY A 297 15.06 6.76 6.94
CA GLY A 297 15.71 6.81 8.25
C GLY A 297 16.89 7.79 8.30
N ALA A 298 17.70 7.86 7.23
CA ALA A 298 18.80 8.82 7.13
C ALA A 298 18.34 10.29 7.07
N ASN A 299 17.21 10.57 6.43
CA ASN A 299 16.72 11.95 6.30
C ASN A 299 15.89 12.39 7.51
N ASP A 300 14.96 11.55 7.97
CA ASP A 300 13.90 11.97 8.86
C ASP A 300 14.33 11.93 10.32
N VAL A 301 15.42 11.21 10.65
CA VAL A 301 16.06 11.32 11.98
C VAL A 301 16.47 12.77 12.28
N ALA A 302 16.78 13.58 11.26
CA ALA A 302 17.11 14.99 11.42
C ALA A 302 15.94 15.82 11.97
N ASN A 303 14.68 15.42 11.70
CA ASN A 303 13.49 16.13 12.18
C ASN A 303 13.36 16.08 13.72
N ALA A 304 13.88 15.04 14.36
CA ALA A 304 13.95 14.93 15.82
C ALA A 304 15.32 15.38 16.36
N ILE A 305 16.40 14.92 15.74
CA ILE A 305 17.76 15.08 16.27
C ILE A 305 18.37 16.44 15.94
N GLY A 306 17.96 17.10 14.85
CA GLY A 306 18.45 18.44 14.50
C GLY A 306 18.12 19.48 15.59
N PRO A 307 16.84 19.70 15.93
CA PRO A 307 16.48 20.59 17.04
C PRO A 307 17.05 20.12 18.38
N MET A 308 17.12 18.81 18.62
CA MET A 308 17.71 18.27 19.86
C MET A 308 19.22 18.52 19.96
N ALA A 309 19.96 18.49 18.85
CA ALA A 309 21.38 18.81 18.83
C ALA A 309 21.61 20.28 19.21
N ALA A 310 20.77 21.20 18.72
CA ALA A 310 20.82 22.60 19.13
C ALA A 310 20.52 22.77 20.64
N ILE A 311 19.51 22.07 21.17
CA ILE A 311 19.20 22.06 22.62
C ILE A 311 20.41 21.52 23.42
N TYR A 312 20.99 20.42 22.96
CA TYR A 312 22.13 19.79 23.62
C TYR A 312 23.36 20.70 23.64
N GLU A 313 23.69 21.34 22.53
CA GLU A 313 24.80 22.28 22.43
C GLU A 313 24.62 23.48 23.36
N ILE A 314 23.43 24.10 23.37
CA ILE A 314 23.15 25.24 24.26
C ILE A 314 23.22 24.83 25.73
N ALA A 315 22.75 23.63 26.07
CA ALA A 315 22.76 23.13 27.44
C ALA A 315 24.16 22.68 27.92
N THR A 316 25.06 22.27 27.02
CA THR A 316 26.38 21.70 27.37
C THR A 316 27.57 22.62 27.08
N SER A 317 27.38 23.65 26.24
CA SER A 317 28.42 24.63 25.94
C SER A 317 28.80 25.43 27.19
N ALA A 318 30.10 25.71 27.34
CA ALA A 318 30.60 26.49 28.47
C ALA A 318 30.07 27.93 28.50
N THR A 319 29.70 28.47 27.34
CA THR A 319 29.12 29.80 27.16
C THR A 319 27.59 29.82 27.25
N GLY A 320 26.93 28.66 27.16
CA GLY A 320 25.47 28.57 27.10
C GLY A 320 24.87 29.20 25.83
N THR A 321 25.68 29.33 24.78
CA THR A 321 25.33 29.98 23.51
C THR A 321 25.40 28.97 22.37
N LEU A 322 24.54 29.15 21.37
CA LEU A 322 24.61 28.36 20.14
C LEU A 322 25.80 28.81 19.30
N SER A 323 26.62 27.88 18.79
CA SER A 323 27.73 28.22 17.89
C SER A 323 27.22 28.45 16.46
N SER A 324 27.87 29.36 15.73
CA SER A 324 27.60 29.62 14.31
C SER A 324 28.11 28.51 13.37
N ASP A 325 29.07 27.72 13.85
CA ASP A 325 29.64 26.56 13.16
C ASP A 325 28.65 25.36 13.10
N GLN A 326 29.05 24.29 12.40
CA GLN A 326 28.26 23.05 12.35
C GLN A 326 28.15 22.44 13.76
N VAL A 327 26.93 22.03 14.13
CA VAL A 327 26.73 21.31 15.40
C VAL A 327 27.13 19.86 15.17
N ASP A 328 28.22 19.45 15.78
CA ASP A 328 28.58 18.03 15.81
C ASP A 328 27.53 17.27 16.61
N VAL A 329 26.75 16.42 15.92
CA VAL A 329 25.71 15.61 16.54
C VAL A 329 26.35 14.41 17.22
N PRO A 330 26.25 14.26 18.56
CA PRO A 330 26.76 13.09 19.25
C PRO A 330 26.08 11.81 18.76
N ILE A 331 26.86 10.75 18.58
CA ILE A 331 26.33 9.46 18.11
C ILE A 331 25.22 8.90 19.02
N GLY A 332 25.26 9.24 20.31
CA GLY A 332 24.20 8.88 21.26
C GLY A 332 22.83 9.46 20.90
N LEU A 333 22.76 10.68 20.36
CA LEU A 333 21.50 11.27 19.90
C LEU A 333 20.99 10.60 18.62
N LEU A 334 21.89 10.19 17.72
CA LEU A 334 21.50 9.43 16.52
C LEU A 334 20.99 8.03 16.87
N LEU A 335 21.63 7.36 17.85
CA LEU A 335 21.15 6.08 18.39
C LEU A 335 19.78 6.22 19.05
N LEU A 336 19.54 7.32 19.79
CA LEU A 336 18.23 7.65 20.35
C LEU A 336 17.18 7.82 19.24
N GLY A 337 17.50 8.58 18.20
CA GLY A 337 16.62 8.80 17.05
C GLY A 337 16.29 7.49 16.32
N GLY A 338 17.31 6.70 15.97
CA GLY A 338 17.12 5.39 15.32
C GLY A 338 16.31 4.42 16.17
N ALA A 339 16.58 4.35 17.48
CA ALA A 339 15.82 3.50 18.40
C ALA A 339 14.36 3.96 18.53
N GLY A 340 14.13 5.28 18.66
CA GLY A 340 12.79 5.86 18.70
C GLY A 340 11.98 5.51 17.45
N ILE A 341 12.55 5.76 16.26
CA ILE A 341 11.96 5.39 14.97
C ILE A 341 11.60 3.90 14.96
N THR A 342 12.55 3.03 15.29
CA THR A 342 12.34 1.57 15.30
C THR A 342 11.18 1.14 16.21
N ILE A 343 11.09 1.71 17.42
CA ILE A 343 10.00 1.41 18.36
C ILE A 343 8.66 1.95 17.81
N GLY A 344 8.67 3.11 17.18
CA GLY A 344 7.51 3.70 16.48
C GLY A 344 6.96 2.77 15.40
N VAL A 345 7.84 2.31 14.52
CA VAL A 345 7.53 1.33 13.46
C VAL A 345 6.89 0.08 14.05
N ALA A 346 7.52 -0.50 15.07
CA ALA A 346 7.09 -1.77 15.67
C ALA A 346 5.76 -1.67 16.43
N THR A 347 5.41 -0.49 16.93
CA THR A 347 4.21 -0.31 17.76
C THR A 347 3.01 0.18 16.96
N TRP A 348 3.12 1.30 16.22
CA TRP A 348 1.97 1.97 15.58
C TRP A 348 2.11 2.14 14.07
N GLY A 349 3.25 1.78 13.49
CA GLY A 349 3.51 1.87 12.04
C GLY A 349 2.42 1.22 11.17
N TYR A 350 1.79 0.15 11.67
CA TYR A 350 0.76 -0.58 10.95
C TYR A 350 -0.48 0.24 10.60
N LYS A 351 -0.85 1.24 11.42
CA LYS A 351 -2.07 2.02 11.22
C LYS A 351 -2.03 2.85 9.95
N VAL A 352 -0.89 3.48 9.67
CA VAL A 352 -0.72 4.33 8.49
C VAL A 352 -0.35 3.50 7.26
N MET A 353 0.39 2.40 7.44
CA MET A 353 0.67 1.44 6.36
C MET A 353 -0.62 0.91 5.72
N ASP A 354 -1.63 0.57 6.54
CA ASP A 354 -2.92 0.07 6.04
C ASP A 354 -3.66 1.14 5.22
N THR A 355 -3.64 2.40 5.66
CA THR A 355 -4.26 3.51 4.91
C THR A 355 -3.60 3.72 3.54
N ILE A 356 -2.27 3.83 3.47
CA ILE A 356 -1.57 4.02 2.19
C ILE A 356 -1.71 2.79 1.29
N GLY A 357 -1.60 1.60 1.87
CA GLY A 357 -1.57 0.34 1.14
C GLY A 357 -2.93 -0.10 0.57
N LYS A 358 -4.04 0.24 1.24
CA LYS A 358 -5.37 -0.29 0.87
C LYS A 358 -6.46 0.76 0.67
N LYS A 359 -6.42 1.89 1.39
CA LYS A 359 -7.56 2.83 1.45
C LYS A 359 -7.58 3.86 0.31
N ILE A 360 -6.46 4.11 -0.37
CA ILE A 360 -6.38 5.09 -1.48
C ILE A 360 -6.73 4.44 -2.82
N THR A 361 -6.08 3.32 -3.13
CA THR A 361 -6.28 2.54 -4.36
C THR A 361 -5.77 1.11 -4.14
N HIS A 362 -6.23 0.15 -4.95
CA HIS A 362 -5.72 -1.22 -4.91
C HIS A 362 -4.30 -1.29 -5.49
N ILE A 363 -3.32 -1.68 -4.67
CA ILE A 363 -1.92 -1.76 -5.05
C ILE A 363 -1.58 -3.21 -5.40
N THR A 364 -1.08 -3.45 -6.61
CA THR A 364 -0.38 -4.70 -6.98
C THR A 364 1.13 -4.48 -6.90
N PRO A 365 1.97 -5.52 -6.82
CA PRO A 365 3.42 -5.35 -6.71
C PRO A 365 4.04 -4.45 -7.78
N SER A 366 3.62 -4.60 -9.04
CA SER A 366 4.04 -3.73 -10.14
C SER A 366 3.65 -2.26 -9.98
N ARG A 367 2.44 -1.98 -9.43
CA ARG A 367 1.99 -0.63 -9.08
C ARG A 367 2.77 -0.08 -7.90
N GLY A 368 3.02 -0.90 -6.88
CA GLY A 368 3.80 -0.53 -5.70
C GLY A 368 5.23 -0.13 -6.08
N PHE A 369 5.89 -0.94 -6.89
CA PHE A 369 7.20 -0.63 -7.46
C PHE A 369 7.21 0.70 -8.24
N ALA A 370 6.21 0.93 -9.11
CA ALA A 370 6.12 2.16 -9.88
C ALA A 370 5.86 3.39 -9.00
N ALA A 371 5.05 3.25 -7.94
CA ALA A 371 4.79 4.31 -6.96
C ALA A 371 6.06 4.65 -6.17
N GLU A 372 6.79 3.65 -5.67
CA GLU A 372 8.06 3.84 -4.97
C GLU A 372 9.13 4.48 -5.86
N PHE A 373 9.22 4.05 -7.13
CA PHE A 373 10.13 4.67 -8.10
C PHE A 373 9.77 6.14 -8.39
N GLY A 374 8.48 6.44 -8.60
CA GLY A 374 8.03 7.82 -8.80
C GLY A 374 8.28 8.72 -7.60
N ALA A 375 8.05 8.19 -6.40
CA ALA A 375 8.32 8.87 -5.15
C ALA A 375 9.83 9.12 -4.95
N ALA A 376 10.66 8.09 -5.06
CA ALA A 376 12.10 8.18 -4.90
C ALA A 376 12.75 9.14 -5.91
N THR A 377 12.31 9.10 -7.19
CA THR A 377 12.80 9.99 -8.24
C THR A 377 12.47 11.45 -7.91
N THR A 378 11.23 11.72 -7.49
CA THR A 378 10.81 13.07 -7.13
C THR A 378 11.55 13.57 -5.90
N VAL A 379 11.70 12.72 -4.88
CA VAL A 379 12.50 13.03 -3.68
C VAL A 379 13.94 13.39 -4.05
N LEU A 380 14.56 12.65 -4.96
CA LEU A 380 15.91 12.95 -5.45
C LEU A 380 15.98 14.31 -6.16
N VAL A 381 15.07 14.58 -7.10
CA VAL A 381 15.06 15.82 -7.88
C VAL A 381 14.97 17.06 -6.99
N PHE A 382 14.04 17.06 -6.04
CA PHE A 382 13.86 18.21 -5.12
C PHE A 382 14.99 18.37 -4.10
N SER A 383 15.76 17.31 -3.86
CA SER A 383 16.92 17.35 -2.96
C SER A 383 18.19 17.85 -3.64
N MET A 384 18.17 18.07 -4.96
CA MET A 384 19.32 18.62 -5.68
C MET A 384 19.58 20.08 -5.27
N PRO A 385 20.83 20.56 -5.24
CA PRO A 385 21.18 21.89 -4.75
C PRO A 385 20.51 23.06 -5.48
N PHE A 386 20.15 22.90 -6.75
CA PHE A 386 19.48 23.95 -7.53
C PHE A 386 18.02 24.20 -7.09
N LEU A 387 17.39 23.22 -6.43
CA LEU A 387 16.09 23.39 -5.78
C LEU A 387 16.27 23.53 -4.27
N ALA A 388 17.01 22.60 -3.65
CA ALA A 388 17.31 22.56 -2.22
C ALA A 388 16.09 22.81 -1.31
N VAL A 389 14.90 22.39 -1.75
CA VAL A 389 13.66 22.60 -1.00
C VAL A 389 13.39 21.37 -0.14
N PRO A 390 13.21 21.53 1.19
CA PRO A 390 12.80 20.41 2.04
C PRO A 390 11.37 20.01 1.66
N ILE A 391 11.22 18.80 1.13
CA ILE A 391 9.94 18.24 0.72
C ILE A 391 9.51 17.08 1.61
N SER A 392 8.22 16.81 1.61
CA SER A 392 7.65 15.64 2.29
C SER A 392 7.71 14.39 1.41
N THR A 393 8.36 13.36 1.96
CA THR A 393 8.34 12.00 1.40
C THR A 393 6.91 11.42 1.38
N THR A 394 6.13 11.65 2.45
CA THR A 394 4.72 11.27 2.57
C THR A 394 3.86 11.82 1.44
N HIS A 395 3.95 13.12 1.18
CA HIS A 395 3.21 13.80 0.12
C HIS A 395 3.54 13.22 -1.25
N THR A 396 4.83 13.00 -1.48
CA THR A 396 5.34 12.48 -2.74
C THR A 396 4.85 11.05 -2.99
N LEU A 397 4.91 10.17 -1.98
CA LEU A 397 4.41 8.80 -2.11
C LEU A 397 2.89 8.77 -2.31
N VAL A 398 2.12 9.51 -1.51
CA VAL A 398 0.65 9.55 -1.67
C VAL A 398 0.29 10.03 -3.09
N GLY A 399 0.99 11.04 -3.60
CA GLY A 399 0.85 11.47 -5.00
C GLY A 399 1.18 10.37 -6.01
N ALA A 400 2.28 9.64 -5.79
CA ALA A 400 2.70 8.50 -6.62
C ALA A 400 1.66 7.35 -6.61
N VAL A 401 1.11 7.04 -5.44
CA VAL A 401 0.04 6.05 -5.23
C VAL A 401 -1.24 6.45 -5.98
N VAL A 402 -1.64 7.73 -5.88
CA VAL A 402 -2.76 8.26 -6.67
C VAL A 402 -2.47 8.15 -8.16
N GLY A 403 -1.23 8.46 -8.59
CA GLY A 403 -0.78 8.35 -9.97
C GLY A 403 -0.92 6.95 -10.56
N VAL A 404 -0.47 5.91 -9.85
CA VAL A 404 -0.64 4.52 -10.30
C VAL A 404 -2.10 4.06 -10.27
N GLY A 405 -2.90 4.56 -9.33
CA GLY A 405 -4.34 4.33 -9.30
C GLY A 405 -5.03 4.90 -10.54
N LEU A 406 -4.69 6.13 -10.92
CA LEU A 406 -5.23 6.80 -12.13
C LEU A 406 -4.89 6.07 -13.43
N ALA A 407 -3.78 5.32 -13.47
CA ALA A 407 -3.44 4.48 -14.62
C ALA A 407 -4.38 3.26 -14.80
N GLY A 408 -5.12 2.90 -13.74
CA GLY A 408 -6.24 1.95 -13.78
C GLY A 408 -7.61 2.58 -14.04
N GLY A 409 -7.68 3.91 -14.16
CA GLY A 409 -8.92 4.68 -14.32
C GLY A 409 -9.28 5.50 -13.07
N ALA A 410 -10.03 6.59 -13.24
CA ALA A 410 -10.39 7.50 -12.15
C ALA A 410 -11.26 6.86 -11.05
N SER A 411 -12.04 5.82 -11.38
CA SER A 411 -12.83 5.07 -10.41
C SER A 411 -11.99 4.25 -9.44
N ALA A 412 -10.73 3.97 -9.78
CA ALA A 412 -9.81 3.19 -8.93
C ALA A 412 -9.21 3.98 -7.76
N VAL A 413 -9.44 5.30 -7.69
CA VAL A 413 -8.87 6.18 -6.64
C VAL A 413 -9.97 6.74 -5.74
N ASP A 414 -9.77 6.67 -4.42
CA ASP A 414 -10.62 7.36 -3.45
C ASP A 414 -10.19 8.81 -3.19
N PHE A 415 -10.82 9.73 -3.93
CA PHE A 415 -10.61 11.17 -3.76
C PHE A 415 -11.13 11.73 -2.44
N ARG A 416 -12.05 11.04 -1.73
CA ARG A 416 -12.50 11.47 -0.40
C ARG A 416 -11.41 11.19 0.64
N VAL A 417 -10.81 10.00 0.59
CA VAL A 417 -9.66 9.64 1.44
C VAL A 417 -8.49 10.56 1.12
N PHE A 418 -8.15 10.74 -0.16
CA PHE A 418 -7.10 11.69 -0.56
C PHE A 418 -7.39 13.12 -0.09
N GLY A 419 -8.64 13.59 -0.17
CA GLY A 419 -9.04 14.90 0.34
C GLY A 419 -8.86 15.05 1.86
N LYS A 420 -9.19 14.02 2.65
CA LYS A 420 -8.92 14.00 4.10
C LYS A 420 -7.42 14.07 4.40
N ILE A 421 -6.62 13.32 3.65
CA ILE A 421 -5.16 13.33 3.75
C ILE A 421 -4.61 14.73 3.42
N ALA A 422 -5.01 15.31 2.29
CA ALA A 422 -4.61 16.66 1.89
C ALA A 422 -5.02 17.73 2.92
N ALA A 423 -6.20 17.61 3.52
CA ALA A 423 -6.64 18.50 4.60
C ALA A 423 -5.74 18.37 5.84
N SER A 424 -5.32 17.16 6.21
CA SER A 424 -4.39 16.93 7.32
C SER A 424 -3.00 17.55 7.06
N TRP A 425 -2.56 17.56 5.80
CA TRP A 425 -1.31 18.20 5.40
C TRP A 425 -1.35 19.71 5.63
N VAL A 426 -2.43 20.36 5.21
CA VAL A 426 -2.63 21.80 5.43
C VAL A 426 -2.76 22.12 6.92
N ALA A 427 -3.43 21.27 7.70
CA ALA A 427 -3.60 21.45 9.13
C ALA A 427 -2.27 21.31 9.92
N SER A 428 -1.28 20.59 9.39
CA SER A 428 -0.05 20.26 10.12
C SER A 428 0.77 21.48 10.51
N LEU A 429 0.93 22.46 9.61
CA LEU A 429 1.67 23.69 9.92
C LEU A 429 1.01 24.54 11.01
N PRO A 430 -0.26 24.98 10.85
CA PRO A 430 -0.87 25.86 11.85
C PRO A 430 -1.03 25.14 13.19
N VAL A 431 -1.35 23.84 13.22
CA VAL A 431 -1.47 23.11 14.48
C VAL A 431 -0.12 23.00 15.19
N ALA A 432 0.95 22.63 14.48
CA ALA A 432 2.28 22.54 15.09
C ALA A 432 2.85 23.91 15.47
N GLY A 433 2.64 24.93 14.62
CA GLY A 433 3.12 26.29 14.87
C GLY A 433 2.43 26.96 16.04
N ILE A 434 1.09 26.93 16.08
CA ILE A 434 0.33 27.46 17.23
C ILE A 434 0.66 26.66 18.49
N GLY A 435 0.76 25.33 18.38
CA GLY A 435 1.16 24.47 19.49
C GLY A 435 2.54 24.84 20.04
N ALA A 436 3.52 25.11 19.17
CA ALA A 436 4.86 25.54 19.58
C ALA A 436 4.81 26.87 20.35
N VAL A 437 4.07 27.86 19.85
CA VAL A 437 3.87 29.15 20.55
C VAL A 437 3.26 28.93 21.93
N ILE A 438 2.21 28.11 22.03
CA ILE A 438 1.57 27.79 23.31
C ILE A 438 2.59 27.17 24.28
N PHE A 439 3.37 26.18 23.83
CA PHE A 439 4.36 25.54 24.69
C PHE A 439 5.46 26.48 25.14
N VAL A 440 5.98 27.34 24.26
CA VAL A 440 7.00 28.33 24.64
C VAL A 440 6.46 29.28 25.71
N ILE A 441 5.23 29.77 25.57
CA ILE A 441 4.57 30.61 26.57
C ILE A 441 4.42 29.87 27.91
N LEU A 442 3.99 28.60 27.88
CA LEU A 442 3.79 27.79 29.08
C LEU A 442 5.11 27.42 29.77
N PHE A 443 6.19 27.22 29.01
CA PHE A 443 7.51 26.97 29.56
C PHE A 443 8.03 28.20 30.31
N ALA A 444 7.74 29.41 29.82
CA ALA A 444 8.10 30.68 30.47
C ALA A 444 9.59 30.75 30.89
N GLY A 445 10.48 30.14 30.09
CA GLY A 445 11.92 30.09 30.35
C GLY A 445 12.35 29.29 31.58
N ASN A 446 11.49 28.46 32.16
CA ASN A 446 11.77 27.72 33.39
C ASN A 446 11.85 26.19 33.15
N PRO A 447 12.98 25.53 33.49
CA PRO A 447 13.14 24.08 33.33
C PRO A 447 12.07 23.24 34.04
N THR A 448 11.58 23.70 35.19
CA THR A 448 10.54 23.00 35.95
C THR A 448 9.21 23.02 35.21
N ASN A 449 8.87 24.17 34.59
CA ASN A 449 7.65 24.29 33.79
C ASN A 449 7.72 23.40 32.56
N VAL A 450 8.89 23.30 31.91
CA VAL A 450 9.10 22.36 30.79
C VAL A 450 8.75 20.93 31.20
N ALA A 451 9.26 20.49 32.36
CA ALA A 451 8.95 19.15 32.86
C ALA A 451 7.46 18.95 33.13
N ILE A 452 6.82 19.88 33.86
CA ILE A 452 5.39 19.80 34.19
C ILE A 452 4.52 19.79 32.93
N VAL A 453 4.74 20.75 32.02
CA VAL A 453 3.95 20.91 30.80
C VAL A 453 4.12 19.70 29.88
N THR A 454 5.34 19.18 29.74
CA THR A 454 5.58 17.98 28.91
C THR A 454 4.86 16.76 29.47
N LEU A 455 4.98 16.51 30.78
CA LEU A 455 4.31 15.38 31.44
C LEU A 455 2.77 15.48 31.35
N LEU A 456 2.22 16.67 31.57
CA LEU A 456 0.79 16.92 31.38
C LEU A 456 0.36 16.69 29.94
N SER A 457 1.14 17.16 28.97
CA SER A 457 0.86 17.00 27.55
C SER A 457 0.87 15.53 27.13
N PHE A 458 1.79 14.73 27.67
CA PHE A 458 1.79 13.27 27.49
C PHE A 458 0.55 12.63 28.10
N GLY A 459 0.16 13.02 29.31
CA GLY A 459 -1.07 12.53 29.95
C GLY A 459 -2.33 12.86 29.15
N ILE A 460 -2.46 14.09 28.66
CA ILE A 460 -3.58 14.53 27.82
C ILE A 460 -3.59 13.78 26.50
N THR A 461 -2.43 13.65 25.84
CA THR A 461 -2.33 12.95 24.56
C THR A 461 -2.67 11.47 24.71
N ALA A 462 -2.15 10.80 25.75
CA ALA A 462 -2.50 9.42 26.07
C ALA A 462 -4.00 9.27 26.35
N TYR A 463 -4.62 10.19 27.08
CA TYR A 463 -6.06 10.19 27.33
C TYR A 463 -6.89 10.38 26.05
N VAL A 464 -6.49 11.32 25.17
CA VAL A 464 -7.17 11.54 23.87
C VAL A 464 -7.03 10.31 22.98
N VAL A 465 -5.87 9.66 22.98
CA VAL A 465 -5.63 8.54 22.06
C VAL A 465 -6.22 7.22 22.57
N THR A 466 -6.28 6.99 23.88
CA THR A 466 -6.92 5.80 24.46
C THR A 466 -8.44 5.79 24.33
N ARG A 467 -9.08 6.94 24.04
CA ARG A 467 -10.52 7.00 23.80
C ARG A 467 -10.91 6.20 22.55
N PRO A 468 -11.82 5.21 22.64
CA PRO A 468 -12.26 4.44 21.49
C PRO A 468 -12.96 5.36 20.50
N THR A 469 -12.65 5.15 19.23
CA THR A 469 -13.25 5.87 18.11
C THR A 469 -14.62 5.22 17.78
N ILE A 470 -15.59 5.97 17.23
CA ILE A 470 -16.92 5.41 16.91
C ILE A 470 -16.81 4.23 15.93
N GLU A 471 -15.81 4.22 15.05
CA GLU A 471 -15.49 3.10 14.15
C GLU A 471 -14.94 1.86 14.87
N GLU A 472 -14.22 1.99 16.00
CA GLU A 472 -13.68 0.87 16.79
C GLU A 472 -14.72 0.17 17.68
N LEU A 473 -15.93 0.74 17.80
CA LEU A 473 -17.07 0.11 18.49
C LEU A 473 -17.76 -0.95 17.61
N LEU A 474 -17.40 -1.02 16.32
CA LEU A 474 -17.75 -2.11 15.42
C LEU A 474 -16.60 -3.14 15.48
N PRO A 475 -16.86 -4.43 15.67
CA PRO A 475 -15.80 -5.43 15.81
C PRO A 475 -15.11 -5.64 14.46
N GLU A 476 -14.05 -4.88 14.18
CA GLU A 476 -13.06 -5.28 13.17
C GLU A 476 -12.17 -6.37 13.78
N ARG A 477 -12.27 -7.59 13.25
CA ARG A 477 -11.23 -8.61 13.44
C ARG A 477 -9.94 -8.04 12.84
N SER A 478 -8.94 -7.78 13.66
CA SER A 478 -7.59 -7.51 13.19
C SER A 478 -7.09 -8.72 12.40
N LEU A 479 -7.15 -8.64 11.07
CA LEU A 479 -6.60 -9.66 10.16
C LEU A 479 -5.07 -9.58 10.17
N VAL A 480 -4.46 -10.15 11.20
CA VAL A 480 -3.02 -10.41 11.24
C VAL A 480 -2.80 -11.85 11.65
N VAL A 481 -2.69 -12.76 10.67
CA VAL A 481 -2.17 -14.12 10.86
C VAL A 481 -1.00 -14.39 9.91
N SER A 482 0.15 -14.57 10.56
CA SER A 482 1.26 -15.54 10.35
C SER A 482 1.60 -16.13 8.96
N GLU A 483 2.91 -16.07 8.65
CA GLU A 483 3.75 -17.00 7.85
C GLU A 483 3.52 -17.10 6.33
N THR A 484 4.48 -17.31 5.42
CA THR A 484 5.92 -17.04 5.26
C THR A 484 6.14 -16.66 3.76
N PRO A 485 7.28 -16.89 3.06
CA PRO A 485 7.17 -18.01 2.14
C PRO A 485 8.43 -18.88 2.14
N ASP A 486 8.23 -20.14 2.47
CA ASP A 486 8.62 -21.23 1.58
C ASP A 486 7.32 -21.80 0.98
N PRO A 487 7.37 -22.52 -0.16
CA PRO A 487 6.25 -22.65 -1.09
C PRO A 487 4.98 -23.17 -0.41
N LEU A 488 3.91 -22.38 -0.53
CA LEU A 488 2.61 -22.64 0.07
C LEU A 488 2.10 -24.05 -0.28
N PRO A 489 1.78 -24.89 0.72
CA PRO A 489 0.67 -25.82 0.60
C PRO A 489 -0.63 -24.99 0.60
N ALA A 490 -1.53 -25.28 -0.34
CA ALA A 490 -2.83 -24.62 -0.42
C ALA A 490 -3.62 -24.81 0.88
N VAL A 491 -3.91 -23.71 1.57
CA VAL A 491 -4.95 -23.61 2.60
C VAL A 491 -5.92 -22.53 2.11
N PRO A 492 -7.23 -22.82 1.92
CA PRO A 492 -8.19 -21.83 1.44
C PRO A 492 -8.41 -20.70 2.47
N GLY A 493 -8.53 -19.45 2.01
CA GLY A 493 -9.13 -18.35 2.79
C GLY A 493 -8.22 -17.38 3.55
N VAL A 494 -6.89 -17.35 3.35
CA VAL A 494 -6.03 -16.36 4.05
C VAL A 494 -5.29 -15.46 3.07
N GLY A 495 -5.72 -14.20 2.97
CA GLY A 495 -5.08 -13.15 2.15
C GLY A 495 -5.64 -12.97 0.74
N ALA A 496 -6.77 -13.60 0.44
CA ALA A 496 -7.40 -13.56 -0.87
C ALA A 496 -8.04 -12.18 -1.15
N THR A 497 -7.80 -11.62 -2.34
CA THR A 497 -8.51 -10.43 -2.81
C THR A 497 -10.01 -10.72 -2.98
N PRO A 498 -10.90 -9.71 -2.98
CA PRO A 498 -12.33 -9.95 -3.21
C PRO A 498 -12.61 -10.74 -4.51
N PHE A 499 -11.78 -10.57 -5.54
CA PHE A 499 -11.92 -11.31 -6.80
C PHE A 499 -11.43 -12.76 -6.71
N GLU A 500 -10.48 -13.06 -5.84
CA GLU A 500 -10.05 -14.43 -5.54
C GLU A 500 -11.13 -15.17 -4.75
N LEU A 501 -11.67 -14.56 -3.69
CA LEU A 501 -12.80 -15.12 -2.94
C LEU A 501 -14.06 -15.30 -3.80
N PHE A 502 -14.29 -14.40 -4.77
CA PHE A 502 -15.37 -14.56 -5.75
C PHE A 502 -15.17 -15.79 -6.65
N HIS A 503 -13.92 -16.07 -7.05
CA HIS A 503 -13.57 -17.27 -7.82
C HIS A 503 -13.64 -18.54 -6.94
N ASP A 504 -13.15 -18.50 -5.69
CA ASP A 504 -13.27 -19.60 -4.74
C ASP A 504 -14.74 -19.97 -4.51
N HIS A 505 -15.62 -18.96 -4.39
CA HIS A 505 -17.06 -19.18 -4.35
C HIS A 505 -17.59 -19.83 -5.64
N ALA A 506 -17.02 -19.54 -6.81
CA ALA A 506 -17.47 -20.12 -8.08
C ALA A 506 -17.09 -21.60 -8.18
N MET A 507 -15.90 -21.97 -7.69
CA MET A 507 -15.48 -23.37 -7.58
C MET A 507 -16.36 -24.15 -6.59
N ALA A 508 -16.75 -23.56 -5.46
CA ALA A 508 -17.67 -24.17 -4.52
C ALA A 508 -19.08 -24.38 -5.12
N VAL A 509 -19.54 -23.41 -5.92
CA VAL A 509 -20.79 -23.50 -6.70
C VAL A 509 -20.70 -24.63 -7.74
N GLU A 510 -19.62 -24.73 -8.51
CA GLU A 510 -19.40 -25.83 -9.47
C GLU A 510 -19.45 -27.20 -8.76
N ARG A 511 -18.75 -27.33 -7.62
CA ARG A 511 -18.78 -28.53 -6.79
C ARG A 511 -20.19 -28.89 -6.30
N THR A 512 -21.03 -27.90 -6.02
CA THR A 512 -22.43 -28.12 -5.63
C THR A 512 -23.22 -28.73 -6.79
N VAL A 513 -22.99 -28.25 -8.01
CA VAL A 513 -23.61 -28.78 -9.23
C VAL A 513 -23.11 -30.19 -9.55
N ASP A 514 -21.84 -30.50 -9.30
CA ASP A 514 -21.31 -31.86 -9.47
C ASP A 514 -21.98 -32.85 -8.49
N CYS A 515 -22.14 -32.47 -7.22
CA CYS A 515 -22.89 -33.29 -6.25
C CYS A 515 -24.35 -33.49 -6.69
N MET A 516 -24.98 -32.46 -7.27
CA MET A 516 -26.33 -32.56 -7.85
C MET A 516 -26.36 -33.56 -9.02
N LEU A 517 -25.35 -33.55 -9.91
CA LEU A 517 -25.25 -34.53 -11.00
C LEU A 517 -25.16 -35.96 -10.46
N ASP A 518 -24.39 -36.19 -9.40
CA ASP A 518 -24.30 -37.51 -8.75
C ASP A 518 -25.67 -37.96 -8.20
N ALA A 519 -26.43 -37.04 -7.60
CA ALA A 519 -27.78 -37.31 -7.11
C ALA A 519 -28.75 -37.67 -8.25
N VAL A 520 -28.73 -36.91 -9.36
CA VAL A 520 -29.54 -37.19 -10.55
C VAL A 520 -29.14 -38.54 -11.16
N THR A 521 -27.84 -38.84 -11.22
CA THR A 521 -27.32 -40.12 -11.74
C THR A 521 -27.81 -41.30 -10.91
N ALA A 522 -27.73 -41.21 -9.59
CA ALA A 522 -28.26 -42.24 -8.69
C ALA A 522 -29.78 -42.44 -8.90
N ALA A 523 -30.55 -41.36 -8.97
CA ALA A 523 -31.99 -41.42 -9.18
C ALA A 523 -32.37 -42.04 -10.54
N VAL A 524 -31.64 -41.70 -11.62
CA VAL A 524 -31.86 -42.26 -12.96
C VAL A 524 -31.56 -43.75 -13.01
N GLU A 525 -30.51 -44.21 -12.33
CA GLU A 525 -30.15 -45.63 -12.22
C GLU A 525 -31.05 -46.42 -11.25
N GLY A 526 -32.03 -45.77 -10.61
CA GLY A 526 -32.92 -46.40 -9.63
C GLY A 526 -32.25 -46.72 -8.30
N ARG A 527 -31.09 -46.10 -8.02
CA ARG A 527 -30.42 -46.15 -6.71
C ARG A 527 -31.01 -45.08 -5.78
N ASP A 528 -30.86 -45.27 -4.47
CA ASP A 528 -31.26 -44.27 -3.48
C ASP A 528 -30.33 -43.04 -3.57
N PRO A 529 -30.85 -41.83 -3.91
CA PRO A 529 -30.03 -40.64 -4.06
C PRO A 529 -29.75 -39.93 -2.71
N SER A 530 -30.29 -40.40 -1.59
CA SER A 530 -30.29 -39.66 -0.30
C SER A 530 -28.90 -39.20 0.16
N GLU A 531 -27.86 -40.02 -0.02
CA GLU A 531 -26.48 -39.66 0.34
C GLU A 531 -25.94 -38.51 -0.53
N HIS A 532 -26.20 -38.56 -1.83
CA HIS A 532 -25.78 -37.52 -2.78
C HIS A 532 -26.57 -36.22 -2.60
N ILE A 533 -27.86 -36.30 -2.22
CA ILE A 533 -28.65 -35.13 -1.84
C ILE A 533 -28.03 -34.45 -0.62
N ALA A 534 -27.69 -35.21 0.43
CA ALA A 534 -27.03 -34.68 1.61
C ALA A 534 -25.66 -34.05 1.29
N ALA A 535 -24.90 -34.65 0.37
CA ALA A 535 -23.64 -34.09 -0.12
C ALA A 535 -23.85 -32.77 -0.88
N THR A 536 -24.90 -32.66 -1.68
CA THR A 536 -25.26 -31.41 -2.40
C THR A 536 -25.60 -30.29 -1.41
N VAL A 537 -26.43 -30.58 -0.40
CA VAL A 537 -26.79 -29.60 0.66
C VAL A 537 -25.54 -29.18 1.46
N SER A 538 -24.63 -30.12 1.75
CA SER A 538 -23.39 -29.78 2.44
C SER A 538 -22.45 -28.91 1.60
N ALA A 539 -22.42 -29.10 0.28
CA ALA A 539 -21.61 -28.31 -0.63
C ALA A 539 -22.18 -26.89 -0.81
N GLU A 540 -23.51 -26.75 -0.89
CA GLU A 540 -24.18 -25.44 -0.90
C GLU A 540 -23.86 -24.65 0.38
N LEU A 541 -23.93 -25.30 1.55
CA LEU A 541 -23.60 -24.67 2.83
C LEU A 541 -22.15 -24.17 2.89
N GLU A 542 -21.22 -24.90 2.26
CA GLU A 542 -19.82 -24.49 2.13
C GLU A 542 -19.69 -23.24 1.23
N ALA A 543 -20.38 -23.23 0.07
CA ALA A 543 -20.44 -22.07 -0.81
C ALA A 543 -21.02 -20.83 -0.09
N ASP A 544 -22.08 -21.02 0.71
CA ASP A 544 -22.71 -19.97 1.51
C ASP A 544 -21.78 -19.37 2.56
N GLY A 545 -20.91 -20.18 3.15
CA GLY A 545 -19.84 -19.73 4.04
C GLY A 545 -18.86 -18.79 3.33
N ILE A 546 -18.41 -19.16 2.14
CA ILE A 546 -17.50 -18.34 1.32
C ILE A 546 -18.19 -17.04 0.87
N LYS A 547 -19.48 -17.11 0.49
CA LYS A 547 -20.29 -15.93 0.16
C LYS A 547 -20.38 -14.95 1.33
N ALA A 548 -20.56 -15.44 2.55
CA ALA A 548 -20.63 -14.60 3.74
C ALA A 548 -19.29 -13.89 3.99
N GLU A 549 -18.18 -14.63 3.93
CA GLU A 549 -16.83 -14.08 4.04
C GLU A 549 -16.55 -13.02 2.96
N LEU A 550 -16.92 -13.32 1.71
CA LEU A 550 -16.80 -12.39 0.59
C LEU A 550 -17.61 -11.11 0.80
N ARG A 551 -18.84 -11.21 1.31
CA ARG A 551 -19.68 -10.03 1.60
C ARG A 551 -19.10 -9.17 2.71
N ASP A 552 -18.53 -9.80 3.74
CA ASP A 552 -17.87 -9.11 4.84
C ASP A 552 -16.63 -8.36 4.36
N GLU A 553 -15.78 -8.99 3.54
CA GLU A 553 -14.60 -8.36 2.93
C GLU A 553 -14.95 -7.12 2.08
N VAL A 554 -16.04 -7.21 1.29
CA VAL A 554 -16.56 -6.07 0.53
C VAL A 554 -17.16 -4.98 1.44
N GLY A 555 -17.59 -5.35 2.65
CA GLY A 555 -18.13 -4.45 3.68
C GLY A 555 -17.07 -3.59 4.38
N LEU A 556 -15.82 -4.05 4.46
CA LEU A 556 -14.71 -3.41 5.20
C LEU A 556 -14.07 -2.20 4.48
N GLY A 557 -14.75 -1.61 3.49
CA GLY A 557 -14.25 -0.42 2.78
C GLY A 557 -13.23 -0.71 1.67
N VAL A 558 -13.06 -1.98 1.28
CA VAL A 558 -12.26 -2.37 0.10
C VAL A 558 -12.94 -1.89 -1.17
N ARG A 559 -12.30 -0.98 -1.92
CA ARG A 559 -12.89 -0.35 -3.11
C ARG A 559 -12.60 -1.18 -4.36
N ILE A 560 -13.64 -1.85 -4.84
CA ILE A 560 -13.59 -2.72 -6.02
C ILE A 560 -13.65 -1.85 -7.29
N THR A 561 -12.76 -2.09 -8.25
CA THR A 561 -12.65 -1.29 -9.48
C THR A 561 -13.94 -1.23 -10.30
N ILE A 562 -14.79 -2.27 -10.22
CA ILE A 562 -16.07 -2.35 -10.94
C ILE A 562 -17.27 -1.76 -10.15
N GLY A 563 -17.02 -1.24 -8.94
CA GLY A 563 -18.03 -0.69 -8.04
C GLY A 563 -18.64 -1.75 -7.12
N ARG A 564 -18.86 -1.38 -5.85
CA ARG A 564 -19.38 -2.26 -4.80
C ARG A 564 -20.75 -2.85 -5.15
N GLU A 565 -21.68 -2.04 -5.64
CA GLU A 565 -23.05 -2.47 -5.94
C GLU A 565 -23.07 -3.52 -7.04
N ASN A 566 -22.31 -3.29 -8.12
CA ASN A 566 -22.18 -4.25 -9.22
C ASN A 566 -21.56 -5.56 -8.74
N PHE A 567 -20.54 -5.48 -7.88
CA PHE A 567 -19.89 -6.68 -7.35
C PHE A 567 -20.79 -7.48 -6.41
N LEU A 568 -21.54 -6.82 -5.51
CA LEU A 568 -22.55 -7.48 -4.67
C LEU A 568 -23.67 -8.10 -5.51
N TYR A 569 -24.07 -7.43 -6.60
CA TYR A 569 -25.02 -7.96 -7.56
C TYR A 569 -24.49 -9.25 -8.22
N MET A 570 -23.22 -9.26 -8.66
CA MET A 570 -22.58 -10.46 -9.22
C MET A 570 -22.52 -11.61 -8.21
N ILE A 571 -22.15 -11.34 -6.96
CA ILE A 571 -22.14 -12.36 -5.88
C ILE A 571 -23.53 -12.99 -5.76
N SER A 572 -24.57 -12.16 -5.71
CA SER A 572 -25.94 -12.64 -5.61
C SER A 572 -26.39 -13.44 -6.82
N ARG A 573 -25.80 -13.25 -8.01
CA ARG A 573 -26.14 -14.04 -9.21
C ARG A 573 -25.45 -15.40 -9.20
N GLN A 574 -24.18 -15.43 -8.82
CA GLN A 574 -23.42 -16.66 -8.68
C GLN A 574 -24.04 -17.61 -7.64
N ASP A 575 -24.46 -17.05 -6.50
CA ASP A 575 -25.15 -17.75 -5.41
C ASP A 575 -26.39 -18.53 -5.87
N ARG A 576 -27.17 -17.94 -6.80
CA ARG A 576 -28.40 -18.58 -7.32
C ARG A 576 -28.14 -19.90 -8.03
N ILE A 577 -26.95 -20.12 -8.57
CA ILE A 577 -26.60 -21.36 -9.25
C ILE A 577 -26.59 -22.51 -8.23
N ALA A 578 -25.93 -22.32 -7.08
CA ALA A 578 -25.91 -23.31 -6.00
C ALA A 578 -27.30 -23.50 -5.36
N ASP A 579 -28.04 -22.41 -5.11
CA ASP A 579 -29.44 -22.48 -4.62
C ASP A 579 -30.28 -23.40 -5.50
N TYR A 580 -30.24 -23.21 -6.83
CA TYR A 580 -31.03 -24.01 -7.76
C TYR A 580 -30.53 -25.45 -7.87
N ALA A 581 -29.23 -25.70 -7.77
CA ALA A 581 -28.66 -27.05 -7.78
C ALA A 581 -29.11 -27.86 -6.55
N GLN A 582 -29.12 -27.24 -5.37
CA GLN A 582 -29.70 -27.85 -4.18
C GLN A 582 -31.19 -28.17 -4.37
N ASN A 583 -31.97 -27.22 -4.94
CA ASN A 583 -33.40 -27.44 -5.21
C ASN A 583 -33.65 -28.63 -6.14
N VAL A 584 -32.80 -28.85 -7.16
CA VAL A 584 -32.87 -30.03 -8.03
C VAL A 584 -32.67 -31.30 -7.20
N ALA A 585 -31.60 -31.35 -6.40
CA ALA A 585 -31.27 -32.54 -5.59
C ALA A 585 -32.38 -32.86 -4.58
N GLU A 586 -32.90 -31.87 -3.86
CA GLU A 586 -34.00 -32.06 -2.90
C GLU A 586 -35.27 -32.58 -3.56
N GLN A 587 -35.58 -32.13 -4.77
CA GLN A 587 -36.76 -32.60 -5.49
C GLN A 587 -36.72 -34.10 -5.79
N LEU A 588 -35.54 -34.68 -6.02
CA LEU A 588 -35.40 -36.13 -6.25
C LEU A 588 -35.90 -36.98 -5.07
N SER A 589 -35.98 -36.41 -3.86
CA SER A 589 -36.53 -37.09 -2.67
C SER A 589 -38.06 -37.13 -2.62
N PHE A 590 -38.75 -36.30 -3.41
CA PHE A 590 -40.20 -36.13 -3.29
C PHE A 590 -40.97 -37.30 -3.88
N ARG A 591 -40.48 -37.86 -4.99
CA ARG A 591 -41.13 -38.97 -5.70
C ARG A 591 -40.11 -39.70 -6.59
N PRO A 592 -40.28 -41.01 -6.83
CA PRO A 592 -39.55 -41.69 -7.91
C PRO A 592 -39.75 -41.01 -9.27
N LEU A 593 -38.69 -41.04 -10.08
CA LEU A 593 -38.71 -40.57 -11.46
C LEU A 593 -39.59 -41.46 -12.35
N PHE A 594 -40.08 -40.90 -13.45
CA PHE A 594 -40.83 -41.62 -14.49
C PHE A 594 -40.02 -42.80 -15.04
N ASP A 595 -40.61 -44.01 -15.02
CA ASP A 595 -39.91 -45.25 -15.38
C ASP A 595 -39.89 -45.50 -16.90
N ASN A 596 -39.19 -44.62 -17.62
CA ASN A 596 -38.97 -44.73 -19.05
C ASN A 596 -37.50 -44.49 -19.39
N GLU A 597 -36.86 -45.44 -20.08
CA GLU A 597 -35.42 -45.41 -20.40
C GLU A 597 -35.01 -44.21 -21.25
N GLU A 598 -35.85 -43.79 -22.20
CA GLU A 598 -35.57 -42.64 -23.05
C GLU A 598 -35.74 -41.31 -22.28
N ALA A 599 -36.76 -41.22 -21.43
CA ALA A 599 -36.97 -40.07 -20.55
C ALA A 599 -35.80 -39.90 -19.55
N LYS A 600 -35.38 -41.00 -18.92
CA LYS A 600 -34.19 -41.07 -18.04
C LYS A 600 -32.91 -40.67 -18.77
N THR A 601 -32.72 -41.13 -20.00
CA THR A 601 -31.58 -40.75 -20.84
C THR A 601 -31.58 -39.25 -21.14
N ASN A 602 -32.74 -38.69 -21.46
CA ASN A 602 -32.90 -37.27 -21.74
C ASN A 602 -32.67 -36.40 -20.50
N LEU A 603 -33.15 -36.83 -19.32
CA LEU A 603 -32.83 -36.18 -18.05
C LEU A 603 -31.32 -36.14 -17.77
N MET A 604 -30.60 -37.23 -18.03
CA MET A 604 -29.14 -37.26 -17.90
C MET A 604 -28.42 -36.36 -18.91
N LYS A 605 -28.95 -36.22 -20.14
CA LYS A 605 -28.41 -35.25 -21.11
C LYS A 605 -28.57 -33.83 -20.59
N MET A 606 -29.74 -33.50 -20.04
CA MET A 606 -30.00 -32.17 -19.45
C MET A 606 -29.04 -31.89 -18.30
N ALA A 607 -28.89 -32.81 -17.35
CA ALA A 607 -27.98 -32.64 -16.21
C ALA A 607 -26.52 -32.42 -16.65
N LYS A 608 -26.06 -33.12 -17.68
CA LYS A 608 -24.71 -32.92 -18.26
C LYS A 608 -24.56 -31.59 -19.00
N ALA A 609 -25.61 -31.12 -19.67
CA ALA A 609 -25.60 -29.81 -20.32
C ALA A 609 -25.46 -28.69 -19.26
N VAL A 610 -26.20 -28.78 -18.15
CA VAL A 610 -26.10 -27.84 -17.03
C VAL A 610 -24.68 -27.81 -16.45
N VAL A 611 -24.07 -28.96 -16.17
CA VAL A 611 -22.70 -29.04 -15.65
C VAL A 611 -21.69 -28.38 -16.60
N ALA A 612 -21.83 -28.60 -17.92
CA ALA A 612 -20.96 -27.95 -18.90
C ALA A 612 -21.10 -26.42 -18.89
N THR A 613 -22.33 -25.91 -18.74
CA THR A 613 -22.60 -24.46 -18.63
C THR A 613 -21.98 -23.88 -17.36
N VAL A 614 -22.13 -24.56 -16.21
CA VAL A 614 -21.58 -24.12 -14.91
C VAL A 614 -20.04 -24.14 -14.93
N SER A 615 -19.44 -25.19 -15.49
CA SER A 615 -17.98 -25.28 -15.61
C SER A 615 -17.40 -24.16 -16.48
N ARG A 616 -18.08 -23.82 -17.60
CA ARG A 616 -17.68 -22.66 -18.41
C ARG A 616 -17.93 -21.32 -17.71
N TYR A 617 -18.89 -21.25 -16.81
CA TYR A 617 -19.08 -20.08 -15.96
C TYR A 617 -17.94 -19.94 -14.93
N GLU A 618 -17.47 -21.04 -14.35
CA GLU A 618 -16.30 -21.05 -13.46
C GLU A 618 -15.05 -20.51 -14.19
N ASP A 619 -14.78 -20.99 -15.41
CA ASP A 619 -13.70 -20.45 -16.29
C ASP A 619 -13.83 -18.92 -16.45
N THR A 620 -15.08 -18.44 -16.56
CA THR A 620 -15.41 -17.01 -16.72
C THR A 620 -15.14 -16.22 -15.43
N ALA A 621 -15.47 -16.79 -14.26
CA ALA A 621 -15.18 -16.21 -12.95
C ALA A 621 -13.67 -16.17 -12.68
N GLU A 622 -12.92 -17.21 -13.07
CA GLU A 622 -11.45 -17.21 -13.02
C GLU A 622 -10.88 -16.08 -13.90
N GLN A 623 -11.41 -15.92 -15.10
CA GLN A 623 -10.94 -14.87 -16.01
C GLN A 623 -11.20 -13.46 -15.46
N LEU A 624 -12.26 -13.27 -14.67
CA LEU A 624 -12.52 -12.01 -13.98
C LEU A 624 -11.47 -11.73 -12.89
N LYS A 625 -11.05 -12.75 -12.13
CA LYS A 625 -9.90 -12.67 -11.21
C LYS A 625 -8.63 -12.24 -11.95
N ASN A 626 -8.34 -12.88 -13.08
CA ASN A 626 -7.19 -12.53 -13.93
C ASN A 626 -7.26 -11.09 -14.46
N LEU A 627 -8.45 -10.63 -14.84
CA LEU A 627 -8.69 -9.26 -15.29
C LEU A 627 -8.37 -8.23 -14.19
N SER A 628 -8.77 -8.50 -12.94
CA SER A 628 -8.43 -7.65 -11.79
C SER A 628 -6.92 -7.55 -11.60
N HIS A 629 -6.21 -8.69 -11.59
CA HIS A 629 -4.75 -8.74 -11.45
C HIS A 629 -4.02 -7.99 -12.57
N SER A 630 -4.54 -8.07 -13.80
CA SER A 630 -3.98 -7.34 -14.95
C SER A 630 -4.13 -5.80 -14.85
N GLY A 631 -4.96 -5.30 -13.93
CA GLY A 631 -5.37 -3.90 -13.92
C GLY A 631 -6.24 -3.55 -15.13
N PHE A 632 -7.17 -4.44 -15.46
CA PHE A 632 -8.19 -4.27 -16.49
C PHE A 632 -7.60 -4.03 -17.90
N THR A 633 -6.70 -4.91 -18.36
CA THR A 633 -6.15 -4.81 -19.72
C THR A 633 -7.20 -5.14 -20.79
N ALA A 634 -7.04 -4.58 -21.99
CA ALA A 634 -7.94 -4.83 -23.11
C ALA A 634 -7.85 -6.28 -23.64
N LYS A 635 -6.74 -6.99 -23.38
CA LYS A 635 -6.60 -8.41 -23.72
C LYS A 635 -7.52 -9.23 -22.82
N GLU A 636 -7.39 -9.08 -21.51
CA GLU A 636 -8.22 -9.82 -20.54
C GLU A 636 -9.69 -9.49 -20.68
N LYS A 637 -10.06 -8.23 -20.99
CA LYS A 637 -11.46 -7.86 -21.27
C LYS A 637 -12.04 -8.62 -22.48
N ARG A 638 -11.24 -8.79 -23.55
CA ARG A 638 -11.67 -9.54 -24.75
C ARG A 638 -11.81 -11.02 -24.46
N THR A 639 -10.90 -11.60 -23.68
CA THR A 639 -11.01 -12.99 -23.24
C THR A 639 -12.24 -13.19 -22.38
N LEU A 640 -12.50 -12.31 -21.41
CA LEU A 640 -13.69 -12.36 -20.56
C LEU A 640 -14.97 -12.27 -21.39
N HIS A 641 -15.05 -11.33 -22.35
CA HIS A 641 -16.20 -11.21 -23.24
C HIS A 641 -16.43 -12.46 -24.10
N ARG A 642 -15.35 -13.12 -24.58
CA ARG A 642 -15.45 -14.38 -25.31
C ARG A 642 -16.05 -15.48 -24.42
N LEU A 643 -15.59 -15.61 -23.17
CA LEU A 643 -16.08 -16.63 -22.24
C LEU A 643 -17.56 -16.41 -21.87
N ILE A 644 -17.97 -15.16 -21.63
CA ILE A 644 -19.39 -14.82 -21.41
C ILE A 644 -20.25 -15.33 -22.59
N ARG A 645 -19.80 -15.11 -23.83
CA ARG A 645 -20.51 -15.58 -25.02
C ARG A 645 -20.57 -17.11 -25.10
N GLU A 646 -19.53 -17.81 -24.65
CA GLU A 646 -19.51 -19.28 -24.62
C GLU A 646 -20.48 -19.85 -23.57
N VAL A 647 -20.61 -19.22 -22.40
CA VAL A 647 -21.64 -19.57 -21.40
C VAL A 647 -23.04 -19.45 -22.02
N ASN A 648 -23.35 -18.32 -22.66
CA ASN A 648 -24.67 -18.12 -23.29
C ASN A 648 -24.95 -19.12 -24.43
N GLN A 649 -23.92 -19.64 -25.09
CA GLN A 649 -24.10 -20.69 -26.11
C GLN A 649 -24.41 -22.05 -25.51
N LEU A 650 -23.81 -22.37 -24.35
CA LEU A 650 -24.05 -23.62 -23.63
C LEU A 650 -25.42 -23.62 -22.94
N GLU A 651 -25.83 -22.49 -22.37
CA GLU A 651 -27.19 -22.33 -21.84
C GLU A 651 -28.23 -22.48 -22.95
N HIS A 652 -28.05 -21.88 -24.12
CA HIS A 652 -28.97 -22.09 -25.25
C HIS A 652 -29.06 -23.56 -25.69
N HIS A 653 -27.96 -24.30 -25.58
CA HIS A 653 -28.00 -25.75 -25.83
C HIS A 653 -28.77 -26.50 -24.73
N ALA A 654 -28.66 -26.08 -23.46
CA ALA A 654 -29.44 -26.64 -22.37
C ALA A 654 -30.95 -26.39 -22.56
N ASP A 655 -31.36 -25.19 -23.02
CA ASP A 655 -32.75 -24.88 -23.38
C ASP A 655 -33.31 -25.84 -24.44
N GLU A 656 -32.53 -26.13 -25.49
CA GLU A 656 -32.94 -27.07 -26.54
C GLU A 656 -33.14 -28.48 -25.97
N VAL A 657 -32.25 -28.91 -25.07
CA VAL A 657 -32.33 -30.22 -24.40
C VAL A 657 -33.53 -30.27 -23.45
N GLU A 658 -33.81 -29.22 -22.68
CA GLU A 658 -34.99 -29.12 -21.82
C GLU A 658 -36.27 -29.27 -22.64
N ARG A 659 -36.40 -28.47 -23.69
CA ARG A 659 -37.59 -28.46 -24.55
C ARG A 659 -37.90 -29.83 -25.11
N ASP A 660 -36.90 -30.49 -25.66
CA ASP A 660 -37.04 -31.80 -26.29
C ASP A 660 -37.32 -32.89 -25.24
N SER A 661 -36.69 -32.80 -24.07
CA SER A 661 -36.91 -33.73 -22.94
C SER A 661 -38.30 -33.57 -22.33
N ALA A 662 -38.74 -32.33 -22.11
CA ALA A 662 -40.05 -32.00 -21.57
C ALA A 662 -41.17 -32.46 -22.52
N ALA A 663 -41.03 -32.18 -23.82
CA ALA A 663 -41.98 -32.63 -24.83
C ALA A 663 -42.16 -34.15 -24.84
N PHE A 664 -41.07 -34.90 -24.67
CA PHE A 664 -41.09 -36.36 -24.57
C PHE A 664 -41.83 -36.83 -23.31
N VAL A 665 -41.47 -36.29 -22.14
CA VAL A 665 -42.11 -36.67 -20.86
C VAL A 665 -43.61 -36.39 -20.85
N PHE A 666 -44.05 -35.30 -21.48
CA PHE A 666 -45.48 -34.98 -21.62
C PHE A 666 -46.23 -35.90 -22.58
N SER A 667 -45.56 -36.37 -23.64
CA SER A 667 -46.21 -37.18 -24.67
C SER A 667 -46.35 -38.64 -24.26
N GLU A 668 -45.39 -39.17 -23.49
CA GLU A 668 -45.31 -40.59 -23.12
C GLU A 668 -45.71 -40.85 -21.66
N GLY A 669 -46.04 -39.81 -20.89
CA GLY A 669 -46.26 -39.88 -19.44
C GLY A 669 -47.68 -40.26 -18.98
N ASP A 670 -48.60 -40.56 -19.90
CA ASP A 670 -50.03 -40.76 -19.59
C ASP A 670 -50.30 -41.93 -18.61
N ASP A 671 -49.45 -42.96 -18.64
CA ASP A 671 -49.57 -44.14 -17.78
C ASP A 671 -49.06 -43.88 -16.34
N GLU A 672 -48.16 -42.89 -16.16
CA GLU A 672 -47.59 -42.51 -14.86
C GLU A 672 -47.59 -40.98 -14.67
N PRO A 673 -48.76 -40.32 -14.69
CA PRO A 673 -48.85 -38.87 -14.86
C PRO A 673 -48.19 -38.08 -13.72
N LEU A 674 -48.19 -38.62 -12.50
CA LEU A 674 -47.52 -37.98 -11.36
C LEU A 674 -45.99 -38.13 -11.40
N ALA A 675 -45.47 -39.24 -11.92
CA ALA A 675 -44.02 -39.44 -12.06
C ALA A 675 -43.48 -38.65 -13.26
N ALA A 676 -44.23 -38.59 -14.36
CA ALA A 676 -43.93 -37.75 -15.51
C ALA A 676 -43.93 -36.25 -15.13
N MET A 677 -44.96 -35.78 -14.44
CA MET A 677 -44.99 -34.40 -13.94
C MET A 677 -43.85 -34.08 -12.97
N HIS A 678 -43.47 -35.06 -12.13
CA HIS A 678 -42.32 -34.90 -11.24
C HIS A 678 -41.01 -34.77 -12.03
N MET A 679 -40.76 -35.66 -13.00
CA MET A 679 -39.56 -35.58 -13.85
C MET A 679 -39.51 -34.29 -14.68
N TYR A 680 -40.64 -33.83 -15.22
CA TYR A 680 -40.73 -32.52 -15.86
C TYR A 680 -40.33 -31.40 -14.92
N ARG A 681 -40.77 -31.45 -13.65
CA ARG A 681 -40.40 -30.44 -12.65
C ARG A 681 -38.89 -30.44 -12.36
N VAL A 682 -38.25 -31.62 -12.35
CA VAL A 682 -36.80 -31.76 -12.22
C VAL A 682 -36.08 -31.17 -13.44
N LEU A 683 -36.56 -31.43 -14.66
CA LEU A 683 -36.03 -30.83 -15.90
C LEU A 683 -36.08 -29.30 -15.85
N GLN A 684 -37.22 -28.72 -15.46
CA GLN A 684 -37.36 -27.26 -15.30
C GLN A 684 -36.39 -26.69 -14.26
N ARG A 685 -36.08 -27.43 -13.20
CA ARG A 685 -35.14 -26.95 -12.17
C ARG A 685 -33.70 -27.05 -12.61
N LEU A 686 -33.36 -28.06 -13.41
CA LEU A 686 -32.06 -28.13 -14.07
C LEU A 686 -31.88 -26.93 -15.02
N ASP A 687 -32.94 -26.56 -15.73
CA ASP A 687 -32.95 -25.36 -16.57
C ASP A 687 -32.76 -24.06 -15.78
N ASP A 688 -33.41 -23.93 -14.61
CA ASP A 688 -33.19 -22.79 -13.71
C ASP A 688 -31.69 -22.63 -13.33
N VAL A 689 -30.93 -23.72 -13.20
CA VAL A 689 -29.48 -23.68 -12.92
C VAL A 689 -28.70 -23.11 -14.12
N ALA A 690 -28.99 -23.56 -15.34
CA ALA A 690 -28.35 -23.07 -16.56
C ALA A 690 -28.66 -21.58 -16.80
N ASN A 691 -29.92 -21.18 -16.66
CA ASN A 691 -30.37 -19.80 -16.72
C ASN A 691 -29.65 -18.91 -15.69
N ALA A 692 -29.50 -19.40 -14.45
CA ALA A 692 -28.77 -18.66 -13.42
C ALA A 692 -27.29 -18.43 -13.79
N CYS A 693 -26.65 -19.40 -14.45
CA CYS A 693 -25.28 -19.24 -14.98
C CYS A 693 -25.21 -18.16 -16.05
N GLU A 694 -26.15 -18.14 -16.98
CA GLU A 694 -26.23 -17.13 -18.05
C GLU A 694 -26.42 -15.73 -17.46
N MET A 695 -27.35 -15.57 -16.53
CA MET A 695 -27.54 -14.32 -15.79
C MET A 695 -26.29 -13.89 -15.00
N ALA A 696 -25.57 -14.84 -14.41
CA ALA A 696 -24.36 -14.58 -13.64
C ALA A 696 -23.19 -14.15 -14.55
N ALA A 697 -23.01 -14.80 -15.71
CA ALA A 697 -22.03 -14.41 -16.72
C ALA A 697 -22.35 -13.02 -17.31
N ASN A 698 -23.61 -12.78 -17.65
CA ASN A 698 -24.08 -11.52 -18.21
C ASN A 698 -23.91 -10.34 -17.23
N ALA A 699 -23.86 -10.59 -15.91
CA ALA A 699 -23.55 -9.57 -14.93
C ALA A 699 -22.14 -8.95 -15.11
N PHE A 700 -21.24 -9.61 -15.85
CA PHE A 700 -19.90 -9.11 -16.16
C PHE A 700 -19.85 -8.19 -17.38
N LEU A 701 -20.92 -8.13 -18.20
CA LEU A 701 -20.97 -7.32 -19.42
C LEU A 701 -20.61 -5.83 -19.22
N PRO A 702 -21.06 -5.14 -18.14
CA PRO A 702 -20.66 -3.76 -17.89
C PRO A 702 -19.15 -3.53 -17.75
N ILE A 703 -18.38 -4.59 -17.45
CA ILE A 703 -16.92 -4.53 -17.27
C ILE A 703 -16.20 -4.54 -18.63
N VAL A 704 -16.76 -5.27 -19.61
CA VAL A 704 -16.14 -5.52 -20.92
C VAL A 704 -16.66 -4.62 -22.03
N LEU A 705 -17.85 -4.02 -21.87
CA LEU A 705 -18.48 -3.12 -22.85
C LEU A 705 -18.03 -1.64 -22.72
N VAL A 706 -17.20 -1.33 -21.72
CA VAL A 706 -16.57 -0.02 -21.46
C VAL A 706 -15.09 -0.09 -21.77
#